data_AF-A0A8T7G1S8-F1
#
_entry.id   AF-A0A8T7G1S8-F1
#
_cell.length_a   1.000
_cell.length_b   1.000
_cell.length_c   1.000
_cell.angle_alpha   90.00
_cell.angle_beta   90.00
_cell.angle_gamma   90.00
#
_symmetry.space_group_name_H-M   'P 1'
#
loop_
_entity.id
_entity.type
_entity.pdbx_description
1 polymer ?
#
loop_
_entity_poly.entity_id
_entity_poly.type
_entity_poly.pdbx_seq_one_letter_code
_entity_poly.pdbx_strand_id
1 'polypeptide(L)'
;MRNKLVIGAVLSVFMGFLIQGQAHALVPIPLDVDTVLDDASLTTCNSAVANDCSLRGAVITANASLGNDVTINVPAGVYDLTIGGALEDNAQTGDLDLRNNINIIGAGIGVTFIEADQIADRVFHVLDDSQGSPVETNIEAVSINSGQAGLGGNIFVAVDNALELRESAVTDGVALLGGGGFYNNGGTLEIRNSSLLGNSSLVGGGAVLNANDGSTLVRATLVDDNDAIIVGGGLYNFDGTMVVRASIIEENFATAPQVGRGGGIANDVNGVTTVEDSILRRNDAHGSDYGGGGIYNAGELTLDLTLVASNEALNGAGGGIYADAGTTTLNGSEVTGNIAHVSYGGGIAGFGDAALVLNGTTVDSNEILNNSVTFSGGAGIYSAGDLTTSDDTIIEDNSTIDGYGGGISLDASDGAATATLTDTRVRNNEAASGGGIYVHDGVQLTGNLLAVRDNEALSWDGGGIYIKTIDSQAIIVLTDARLRFNIADGWGGGIKNEGGSLELIDSLVEGNSANIAGGLKSGDGPLGIGILTLRNTDVIDNTASAFAGGVRVDESEAYIYDSLIDSNSAGQHAGGLMVIEYSNANANVLVDNTQISNNTTLDGGGIWMRGGSSPFEAMLTLTDSIVRNNTATGDGGGIWVKGESGSAKLIVNSSTIGFNHADGNGGGIFQQAEIDLFNTDDAYASVVLNNATLSTNSANGDGGGIYVLESPPTGGLTTTTQTWFNSSSLINNLVGAVPNVIHAFDAEVSLRNSIVSDTPYVAAPQHCTLVGSGVINSLGYNLESDVACGFTAVGDLQSITDPVDSIAINGGPTGTHALPVGHPAIDAGNPAGCEADLDGDGIVETVLAEDQRHLPRGAICDIGSYESQ
;
A
#
# COMPACT_ATOMS: atom_id res chain seq x y z
N MET A 1 5.59 -16.79 25.30
CA MET A 1 4.78 -17.69 26.16
C MET A 1 3.41 -17.08 26.41
N ARG A 2 2.45 -17.34 25.51
CA ARG A 2 0.99 -17.45 25.74
C ARG A 2 0.34 -17.76 24.39
N ASN A 3 0.63 -18.96 23.87
CA ASN A 3 -0.15 -19.60 22.82
C ASN A 3 -1.35 -20.27 23.50
N LYS A 4 -2.56 -20.05 22.95
CA LYS A 4 -3.80 -20.86 23.02
C LYS A 4 -5.04 -19.97 23.18
N LEU A 5 -5.59 -19.55 22.04
CA LEU A 5 -7.03 -19.43 21.77
C LEU A 5 -7.13 -19.19 20.25
N VAL A 6 -8.25 -19.54 19.61
CA VAL A 6 -8.47 -19.64 18.15
C VAL A 6 -8.08 -20.99 17.52
N ILE A 7 -8.55 -22.07 18.17
CA ILE A 7 -8.97 -23.31 17.48
C ILE A 7 -10.30 -23.66 18.12
N GLY A 8 -11.40 -23.11 17.60
CA GLY A 8 -12.70 -23.20 18.27
C GLY A 8 -13.95 -23.16 17.39
N ALA A 9 -13.85 -22.82 16.10
CA ALA A 9 -15.03 -22.66 15.23
C ALA A 9 -15.16 -23.73 14.13
N VAL A 10 -14.07 -24.41 13.73
CA VAL A 10 -14.11 -25.35 12.57
C VAL A 10 -14.50 -26.79 12.96
N LEU A 11 -14.64 -27.11 14.26
CA LEU A 11 -14.96 -28.47 14.71
C LEU A 11 -16.42 -28.69 15.16
N SER A 12 -17.29 -27.68 15.12
CA SER A 12 -18.67 -27.75 15.64
C SER A 12 -19.75 -28.03 14.59
N VAL A 13 -19.45 -27.99 13.30
CA VAL A 13 -20.44 -28.28 12.23
C VAL A 13 -20.55 -29.78 11.93
N PHE A 14 -19.55 -30.61 12.27
CA PHE A 14 -19.58 -32.06 12.03
C PHE A 14 -20.06 -32.92 13.22
N MET A 15 -20.52 -32.34 14.32
CA MET A 15 -20.93 -33.08 15.53
C MET A 15 -22.41 -32.91 15.89
N GLY A 16 -23.21 -32.41 14.95
CA GLY A 16 -24.64 -32.16 15.10
C GLY A 16 -25.57 -33.27 14.59
N PHE A 17 -25.11 -34.49 14.28
CA PHE A 17 -26.01 -35.60 13.90
C PHE A 17 -25.50 -36.98 14.34
N LEU A 18 -25.19 -37.10 15.64
CA LEU A 18 -25.24 -38.39 16.33
C LEU A 18 -26.42 -38.33 17.31
N ILE A 19 -27.44 -39.16 17.05
CA ILE A 19 -28.73 -39.34 17.76
C ILE A 19 -29.86 -38.48 17.11
N GLN A 20 -30.50 -38.90 16.01
CA GLN A 20 -31.52 -39.96 15.98
C GLN A 20 -31.66 -40.67 14.59
N GLY A 21 -30.57 -40.98 13.91
CA GLY A 21 -30.63 -41.98 12.84
C GLY A 21 -31.05 -43.34 13.43
N GLN A 22 -32.31 -43.72 13.26
CA GLN A 22 -32.68 -45.13 13.44
C GLN A 22 -31.86 -45.92 12.41
N ALA A 23 -30.99 -46.80 12.89
CA ALA A 23 -30.28 -47.73 12.03
C ALA A 23 -31.29 -48.61 11.29
N HIS A 24 -31.60 -48.28 10.04
CA HIS A 24 -32.36 -49.13 9.14
C HIS A 24 -31.38 -50.00 8.35
N ALA A 25 -30.91 -51.07 8.99
CA ALA A 25 -30.19 -52.16 8.35
C ALA A 25 -31.18 -53.11 7.64
N LEU A 26 -32.01 -52.60 6.74
CA LEU A 26 -32.81 -53.39 5.81
C LEU A 26 -32.13 -53.32 4.43
N VAL A 27 -32.09 -54.46 3.72
CA VAL A 27 -31.66 -54.47 2.31
C VAL A 27 -32.63 -53.56 1.55
N PRO A 28 -32.15 -52.54 0.81
CA PRO A 28 -33.03 -51.64 0.06
C PRO A 28 -33.93 -52.44 -0.88
N ILE A 29 -35.20 -52.02 -1.00
CA ILE A 29 -36.15 -52.66 -1.90
C ILE A 29 -35.76 -52.28 -3.34
N PRO A 30 -35.35 -53.22 -4.22
CA PRO A 30 -35.00 -52.89 -5.59
C PRO A 30 -36.26 -52.76 -6.45
N LEU A 31 -36.33 -51.68 -7.24
CA LEU A 31 -37.30 -51.46 -8.30
C LEU A 31 -36.53 -51.28 -9.62
N ASP A 32 -36.74 -52.16 -10.59
CA ASP A 32 -36.06 -52.12 -11.88
C ASP A 32 -36.97 -51.46 -12.93
N VAL A 33 -36.61 -50.26 -13.39
CA VAL A 33 -37.33 -49.58 -14.47
C VAL A 33 -37.12 -50.36 -15.77
N ASP A 34 -38.20 -50.71 -16.46
CA ASP A 34 -38.14 -51.57 -17.65
C ASP A 34 -38.82 -50.96 -18.89
N THR A 35 -39.33 -49.73 -18.76
CA THR A 35 -39.85 -48.93 -19.87
C THR A 35 -39.49 -47.46 -19.72
N VAL A 36 -39.28 -46.78 -20.86
CA VAL A 36 -39.03 -45.33 -20.94
C VAL A 36 -40.31 -44.50 -20.98
N LEU A 37 -41.48 -45.15 -21.05
CA LEU A 37 -42.76 -44.45 -21.06
C LEU A 37 -43.00 -43.73 -19.74
N ASP A 38 -43.39 -42.46 -19.80
CA ASP A 38 -43.91 -41.75 -18.64
C ASP A 38 -45.38 -42.11 -18.39
N ASP A 39 -45.63 -43.00 -17.42
CA ASP A 39 -46.96 -43.51 -17.10
C ASP A 39 -47.09 -43.77 -15.58
N ALA A 40 -47.94 -42.98 -14.91
CA ALA A 40 -48.21 -43.08 -13.47
C ALA A 40 -48.92 -44.38 -13.05
N SER A 41 -49.46 -45.17 -13.99
CA SER A 41 -50.14 -46.44 -13.71
C SER A 41 -49.22 -47.66 -13.71
N LEU A 42 -48.00 -47.54 -14.25
CA LEU A 42 -47.00 -48.62 -14.33
C LEU A 42 -46.18 -48.73 -13.04
N THR A 43 -46.86 -49.05 -11.93
CA THR A 43 -46.32 -49.09 -10.55
C THR A 43 -45.98 -50.51 -10.06
N THR A 44 -46.16 -51.54 -10.89
CA THR A 44 -46.06 -52.93 -10.42
C THR A 44 -44.62 -53.34 -10.17
N CYS A 45 -43.70 -52.88 -11.02
CA CYS A 45 -42.25 -53.07 -10.87
C CYS A 45 -41.84 -54.51 -10.56
N ASN A 46 -42.40 -55.44 -11.34
CA ASN A 46 -42.16 -56.85 -11.19
C ASN A 46 -41.29 -57.34 -12.35
N SER A 47 -40.04 -57.71 -12.04
CA SER A 47 -39.08 -58.28 -13.00
C SER A 47 -39.57 -59.45 -13.88
N ALA A 48 -40.70 -60.10 -13.54
CA ALA A 48 -41.32 -61.14 -14.35
C ALA A 48 -42.32 -60.65 -15.42
N VAL A 49 -42.71 -59.37 -15.39
CA VAL A 49 -43.69 -58.75 -16.29
C VAL A 49 -43.02 -57.60 -17.01
N ALA A 50 -43.06 -57.61 -18.34
CA ALA A 50 -42.39 -56.59 -19.14
C ALA A 50 -43.24 -55.31 -19.28
N ASN A 51 -42.59 -54.16 -19.23
CA ASN A 51 -43.12 -52.81 -19.33
C ASN A 51 -44.18 -52.52 -18.25
N ASP A 52 -43.93 -52.97 -17.03
CA ASP A 52 -44.80 -52.73 -15.87
C ASP A 52 -44.22 -51.73 -14.86
N CYS A 53 -43.04 -51.18 -15.14
CA CYS A 53 -42.31 -50.23 -14.31
C CYS A 53 -41.76 -49.07 -15.14
N SER A 54 -42.50 -47.96 -15.19
CA SER A 54 -41.95 -46.67 -15.64
C SER A 54 -41.10 -46.05 -14.53
N LEU A 55 -40.26 -45.06 -14.86
CA LEU A 55 -39.54 -44.28 -13.84
C LEU A 55 -40.52 -43.60 -12.86
N ARG A 56 -41.57 -42.94 -13.39
CA ARG A 56 -42.63 -42.34 -12.56
C ARG A 56 -43.33 -43.38 -11.68
N GLY A 57 -43.67 -44.53 -12.25
CA GLY A 57 -44.32 -45.62 -11.53
C GLY A 57 -43.43 -46.20 -10.43
N ALA A 58 -42.12 -46.32 -10.67
CA ALA A 58 -41.14 -46.72 -9.66
C ALA A 58 -41.08 -45.72 -8.51
N VAL A 59 -41.07 -44.42 -8.79
CA VAL A 59 -41.10 -43.35 -7.77
C VAL A 59 -42.39 -43.41 -6.95
N ILE A 60 -43.56 -43.56 -7.59
CA ILE A 60 -44.85 -43.72 -6.90
C ILE A 60 -44.83 -44.94 -5.96
N THR A 61 -44.28 -46.07 -6.42
CA THR A 61 -44.14 -47.29 -5.61
C THR A 61 -43.15 -47.12 -4.47
N ALA A 62 -42.06 -46.38 -4.69
CA ALA A 62 -41.08 -46.07 -3.67
C ALA A 62 -41.66 -45.17 -2.56
N ASN A 63 -42.44 -44.15 -2.93
CA ASN A 63 -43.14 -43.25 -2.00
C ASN A 63 -44.17 -44.00 -1.14
N ALA A 64 -44.79 -45.05 -1.68
CA ALA A 64 -45.74 -45.88 -0.92
C ALA A 64 -45.05 -46.81 0.09
N SER A 65 -43.73 -46.98 0.02
CA SER A 65 -42.93 -47.93 0.82
C SER A 65 -42.38 -47.34 2.11
N LEU A 66 -43.18 -46.52 2.81
CA LEU A 66 -42.80 -45.74 4.00
C LEU A 66 -41.96 -46.54 5.01
N GLY A 67 -40.85 -45.93 5.45
CA GLY A 67 -39.94 -46.49 6.45
C GLY A 67 -38.98 -47.54 5.92
N ASN A 68 -38.97 -47.82 4.61
CA ASN A 68 -37.97 -48.66 3.95
C ASN A 68 -37.19 -47.84 2.94
N ASP A 69 -35.87 -48.05 2.90
CA ASP A 69 -35.04 -47.50 1.83
C ASP A 69 -35.33 -48.25 0.52
N VAL A 70 -35.45 -47.52 -0.58
CA VAL A 70 -35.78 -48.06 -1.91
C VAL A 70 -34.67 -47.72 -2.88
N THR A 71 -34.29 -48.67 -3.73
CA THR A 71 -33.35 -48.45 -4.84
C THR A 71 -34.06 -48.60 -6.17
N ILE A 72 -34.05 -47.55 -6.98
CA ILE A 72 -34.60 -47.52 -8.34
C ILE A 72 -33.43 -47.65 -9.32
N ASN A 73 -33.36 -48.76 -10.04
CA ASN A 73 -32.37 -48.96 -11.09
C ASN A 73 -32.95 -48.46 -12.41
N VAL A 74 -32.26 -47.51 -13.05
CA VAL A 74 -32.67 -46.87 -14.29
C VAL A 74 -31.70 -47.26 -15.41
N PRO A 75 -32.09 -48.18 -16.32
CA PRO A 75 -31.25 -48.55 -17.46
C PRO A 75 -30.92 -47.37 -18.38
N ALA A 76 -29.96 -47.57 -19.28
CA ALA A 76 -29.67 -46.59 -20.32
C ALA A 76 -30.92 -46.34 -21.20
N GLY A 77 -31.24 -45.08 -21.43
CA GLY A 77 -32.45 -44.66 -22.10
C GLY A 77 -32.70 -43.16 -21.93
N VAL A 78 -33.69 -42.65 -22.65
CA VAL A 78 -34.21 -41.29 -22.49
C VAL A 78 -35.60 -41.42 -21.88
N TYR A 79 -35.77 -40.84 -20.70
CA TYR A 79 -36.98 -40.90 -19.87
C TYR A 79 -37.62 -39.52 -19.86
N ASP A 80 -38.38 -39.23 -20.92
CA ASP A 80 -39.09 -37.96 -21.08
C ASP A 80 -40.32 -37.91 -20.16
N LEU A 81 -40.35 -36.95 -19.24
CA LEU A 81 -41.56 -36.63 -18.49
C LEU A 81 -42.52 -35.90 -19.46
N THR A 82 -43.73 -36.45 -19.62
CA THR A 82 -44.72 -35.96 -20.60
C THR A 82 -46.08 -35.64 -19.97
N ILE A 83 -46.31 -36.07 -18.73
CA ILE A 83 -47.54 -35.78 -18.00
C ILE A 83 -47.43 -34.39 -17.37
N GLY A 84 -47.89 -33.35 -18.06
CA GLY A 84 -47.86 -31.98 -17.53
C GLY A 84 -48.78 -31.76 -16.32
N GLY A 85 -48.38 -30.87 -15.41
CA GLY A 85 -49.16 -30.45 -14.25
C GLY A 85 -48.28 -30.05 -13.08
N ALA A 86 -48.17 -28.75 -12.83
CA ALA A 86 -47.35 -28.21 -11.74
C ALA A 86 -48.06 -28.22 -10.38
N LEU A 87 -47.26 -28.19 -9.30
CA LEU A 87 -47.71 -28.10 -7.90
C LEU A 87 -48.45 -29.35 -7.39
N GLU A 88 -48.19 -30.49 -8.02
CA GLU A 88 -48.57 -31.80 -7.53
C GLU A 88 -47.44 -32.33 -6.64
N ASP A 89 -47.74 -33.03 -5.54
CA ASP A 89 -46.73 -33.48 -4.56
C ASP A 89 -46.83 -35.01 -4.29
N ASN A 90 -47.21 -35.80 -5.31
CA ASN A 90 -47.34 -37.27 -5.23
C ASN A 90 -46.81 -38.01 -6.48
N ALA A 91 -46.01 -37.35 -7.31
CA ALA A 91 -45.41 -37.82 -8.56
C ALA A 91 -46.42 -38.32 -9.61
N GLN A 92 -47.68 -37.92 -9.54
CA GLN A 92 -48.74 -38.31 -10.48
C GLN A 92 -48.70 -37.52 -11.78
N THR A 93 -48.32 -36.25 -11.70
CA THR A 93 -48.16 -35.33 -12.84
C THR A 93 -46.99 -34.40 -12.55
N GLY A 94 -46.47 -33.72 -13.58
CA GLY A 94 -45.38 -32.77 -13.40
C GLY A 94 -44.07 -33.48 -13.10
N ASP A 95 -43.35 -32.96 -12.11
CA ASP A 95 -42.09 -33.50 -11.66
C ASP A 95 -42.22 -34.86 -10.95
N LEU A 96 -41.09 -35.40 -10.51
CA LEU A 96 -41.01 -36.62 -9.71
C LEU A 96 -40.79 -36.26 -8.24
N ASP A 97 -41.86 -36.31 -7.46
CA ASP A 97 -41.79 -36.16 -5.99
C ASP A 97 -41.12 -37.36 -5.32
N LEU A 98 -40.05 -37.11 -4.60
CA LEU A 98 -39.27 -38.08 -3.82
C LEU A 98 -39.61 -37.88 -2.34
N ARG A 99 -40.51 -38.73 -1.83
CA ARG A 99 -41.15 -38.62 -0.50
C ARG A 99 -40.84 -39.79 0.42
N ASN A 100 -39.73 -40.48 0.15
CA ASN A 100 -39.18 -41.55 0.96
C ASN A 100 -37.67 -41.58 0.76
N ASN A 101 -36.96 -42.38 1.54
CA ASN A 101 -35.53 -42.62 1.30
C ASN A 101 -35.33 -43.40 0.00
N ILE A 102 -34.95 -42.70 -1.07
CA ILE A 102 -34.85 -43.25 -2.42
C ILE A 102 -33.43 -43.11 -2.93
N ASN A 103 -32.88 -44.19 -3.48
CA ASN A 103 -31.63 -44.21 -4.23
C ASN A 103 -31.92 -44.48 -5.71
N ILE A 104 -31.69 -43.50 -6.58
CA ILE A 104 -31.85 -43.63 -8.03
C ILE A 104 -30.49 -43.87 -8.66
N ILE A 105 -30.30 -45.01 -9.32
CA ILE A 105 -29.03 -45.39 -9.94
C ILE A 105 -29.23 -45.57 -11.45
N GLY A 106 -28.63 -44.69 -12.23
CA GLY A 106 -28.58 -44.77 -13.68
C GLY A 106 -27.45 -45.67 -14.20
N ALA A 107 -27.42 -45.86 -15.52
CA ALA A 107 -26.36 -46.59 -16.21
C ALA A 107 -25.12 -45.72 -16.55
N GLY A 108 -25.18 -44.40 -16.31
CA GLY A 108 -24.10 -43.45 -16.59
C GLY A 108 -24.57 -42.12 -17.18
N ILE A 109 -23.75 -41.08 -16.98
CA ILE A 109 -23.89 -39.76 -17.61
C ILE A 109 -23.87 -39.92 -19.15
N GLY A 110 -24.77 -39.23 -19.84
CA GLY A 110 -24.83 -39.23 -21.31
C GLY A 110 -25.41 -40.51 -21.93
N VAL A 111 -25.89 -41.45 -21.10
CA VAL A 111 -26.61 -42.65 -21.55
C VAL A 111 -27.92 -42.89 -20.82
N THR A 112 -28.10 -42.33 -19.61
CA THR A 112 -29.37 -42.33 -18.87
C THR A 112 -29.84 -40.89 -18.73
N PHE A 113 -30.88 -40.50 -19.45
CA PHE A 113 -31.40 -39.13 -19.49
C PHE A 113 -32.79 -39.07 -18.86
N ILE A 114 -33.02 -38.08 -18.00
CA ILE A 114 -34.31 -37.80 -17.38
C ILE A 114 -34.66 -36.35 -17.73
N GLU A 115 -35.68 -36.16 -18.57
CA GLU A 115 -35.94 -34.87 -19.24
C GLU A 115 -37.33 -34.32 -18.87
N ALA A 116 -37.42 -33.01 -18.63
CA ALA A 116 -38.65 -32.31 -18.25
C ALA A 116 -39.06 -31.15 -19.19
N ASP A 117 -38.55 -31.13 -20.42
CA ASP A 117 -38.75 -30.04 -21.38
C ASP A 117 -40.21 -29.85 -21.84
N GLN A 118 -41.08 -30.86 -21.67
CA GLN A 118 -42.49 -30.84 -22.08
C GLN A 118 -43.49 -30.50 -20.97
N ILE A 119 -43.08 -30.43 -19.70
CA ILE A 119 -44.04 -30.38 -18.57
C ILE A 119 -44.20 -29.00 -17.94
N ALA A 120 -43.33 -28.04 -18.27
CA ALA A 120 -43.27 -26.73 -17.60
C ALA A 120 -43.25 -26.86 -16.06
N ASP A 121 -42.47 -27.84 -15.60
CA ASP A 121 -42.17 -28.13 -14.21
C ASP A 121 -40.73 -28.64 -14.10
N ARG A 122 -40.29 -28.91 -12.88
CA ARG A 122 -38.97 -29.46 -12.54
C ARG A 122 -38.83 -30.94 -12.91
N VAL A 123 -37.65 -31.51 -12.73
CA VAL A 123 -37.44 -32.96 -12.84
C VAL A 123 -37.72 -33.65 -11.49
N PHE A 124 -37.15 -33.15 -10.39
CA PHE A 124 -37.25 -33.81 -9.08
C PHE A 124 -37.61 -32.89 -7.92
N HIS A 125 -38.66 -33.31 -7.20
CA HIS A 125 -39.25 -33.09 -5.85
C HIS A 125 -38.70 -33.62 -4.53
N VAL A 126 -37.63 -33.16 -3.89
CA VAL A 126 -37.32 -33.74 -2.55
C VAL A 126 -38.19 -33.11 -1.46
N LEU A 127 -39.07 -33.92 -0.87
CA LEU A 127 -40.12 -33.50 0.05
C LEU A 127 -40.22 -34.44 1.25
N ASP A 128 -40.79 -33.93 2.35
CA ASP A 128 -41.18 -34.75 3.49
C ASP A 128 -42.07 -35.92 3.05
N ASP A 129 -41.95 -37.02 3.80
CA ASP A 129 -42.81 -38.18 3.63
C ASP A 129 -44.29 -37.83 3.88
N SER A 130 -45.18 -38.79 3.63
CA SER A 130 -46.62 -38.59 3.86
C SER A 130 -47.00 -38.28 5.33
N GLN A 131 -46.07 -38.44 6.28
CA GLN A 131 -46.24 -38.16 7.70
C GLN A 131 -45.56 -36.84 8.14
N GLY A 132 -44.89 -36.13 7.23
CA GLY A 132 -44.15 -34.91 7.55
C GLY A 132 -42.77 -35.17 8.17
N SER A 133 -42.16 -36.32 7.89
CA SER A 133 -40.79 -36.63 8.31
C SER A 133 -39.81 -36.35 7.15
N PRO A 134 -38.62 -35.78 7.43
CA PRO A 134 -37.60 -35.57 6.41
C PRO A 134 -37.12 -36.86 5.76
N VAL A 135 -36.68 -36.77 4.52
CA VAL A 135 -36.19 -37.90 3.72
C VAL A 135 -34.75 -37.68 3.24
N GLU A 136 -34.04 -38.78 3.01
CA GLU A 136 -32.68 -38.80 2.45
C GLU A 136 -32.70 -39.45 1.06
N THR A 137 -32.40 -38.66 0.03
CA THR A 137 -32.38 -39.10 -1.36
C THR A 137 -30.95 -39.17 -1.89
N ASN A 138 -30.66 -40.21 -2.68
CA ASN A 138 -29.41 -40.35 -3.42
C ASN A 138 -29.71 -40.49 -4.91
N ILE A 139 -28.98 -39.78 -5.76
CA ILE A 139 -29.09 -39.88 -7.22
C ILE A 139 -27.69 -40.05 -7.80
N GLU A 140 -27.49 -41.10 -8.59
CA GLU A 140 -26.19 -41.48 -9.12
C GLU A 140 -26.26 -41.86 -10.61
N ALA A 141 -25.22 -41.50 -11.38
CA ALA A 141 -25.00 -41.97 -12.74
C ALA A 141 -26.12 -41.62 -13.75
N VAL A 142 -26.69 -40.41 -13.66
CA VAL A 142 -27.76 -39.92 -14.57
C VAL A 142 -27.45 -38.54 -15.17
N SER A 143 -28.13 -38.22 -16.26
CA SER A 143 -28.24 -36.87 -16.83
C SER A 143 -29.66 -36.34 -16.60
N ILE A 144 -29.78 -35.20 -15.92
CA ILE A 144 -31.05 -34.57 -15.50
C ILE A 144 -31.16 -33.23 -16.22
N ASN A 145 -32.17 -33.10 -17.08
CA ASN A 145 -32.16 -32.03 -18.09
C ASN A 145 -33.47 -31.25 -18.14
N SER A 146 -33.34 -29.96 -18.45
CA SER A 146 -34.39 -29.12 -19.03
C SER A 146 -35.67 -28.96 -18.20
N GLY A 147 -35.59 -29.12 -16.87
CA GLY A 147 -36.66 -28.72 -15.98
C GLY A 147 -36.88 -27.22 -16.01
N GLN A 148 -38.15 -26.81 -15.99
CA GLN A 148 -38.55 -25.41 -16.01
C GLN A 148 -39.57 -25.11 -14.93
N ALA A 149 -39.16 -24.42 -13.87
CA ALA A 149 -40.03 -24.19 -12.72
C ALA A 149 -39.96 -22.77 -12.18
N GLY A 150 -40.93 -22.42 -11.34
CA GLY A 150 -40.89 -21.17 -10.58
C GLY A 150 -39.76 -21.18 -9.54
N LEU A 151 -39.50 -22.33 -8.92
CA LEU A 151 -38.52 -22.55 -7.84
C LEU A 151 -37.73 -23.85 -8.12
N GLY A 152 -36.42 -23.74 -8.36
CA GLY A 152 -35.54 -24.88 -8.69
C GLY A 152 -35.84 -25.46 -10.06
N GLY A 153 -35.05 -25.12 -11.08
CA GLY A 153 -35.38 -25.48 -12.47
C GLY A 153 -35.37 -26.99 -12.70
N ASN A 154 -34.27 -27.68 -12.38
CA ASN A 154 -34.21 -29.14 -12.45
C ASN A 154 -34.63 -29.81 -11.13
N ILE A 155 -34.09 -29.35 -10.00
CA ILE A 155 -34.22 -30.01 -8.70
C ILE A 155 -34.50 -28.99 -7.60
N PHE A 156 -35.38 -29.34 -6.67
CA PHE A 156 -35.55 -28.58 -5.44
C PHE A 156 -35.61 -29.48 -4.21
N VAL A 157 -34.88 -29.05 -3.17
CA VAL A 157 -34.75 -29.74 -1.88
C VAL A 157 -35.48 -28.91 -0.84
N ALA A 158 -36.55 -29.48 -0.28
CA ALA A 158 -37.33 -28.84 0.77
C ALA A 158 -36.60 -28.81 2.12
N VAL A 159 -37.14 -28.01 3.05
CA VAL A 159 -36.60 -27.80 4.40
C VAL A 159 -36.37 -29.14 5.10
N ASP A 160 -35.26 -29.26 5.84
CA ASP A 160 -34.84 -30.45 6.60
C ASP A 160 -34.56 -31.72 5.79
N ASN A 161 -34.84 -31.75 4.49
CA ASN A 161 -34.61 -32.90 3.61
C ASN A 161 -33.20 -32.93 3.05
N ALA A 162 -32.72 -34.11 2.64
CA ALA A 162 -31.36 -34.29 2.13
C ALA A 162 -31.31 -34.91 0.74
N LEU A 163 -30.38 -34.42 -0.09
CA LEU A 163 -30.06 -34.95 -1.41
C LEU A 163 -28.54 -35.08 -1.61
N GLU A 164 -28.06 -36.28 -1.94
CA GLU A 164 -26.72 -36.50 -2.50
C GLU A 164 -26.83 -36.79 -4.00
N LEU A 165 -26.22 -35.95 -4.85
CA LEU A 165 -26.00 -36.18 -6.27
C LEU A 165 -24.56 -36.63 -6.51
N ARG A 166 -24.37 -37.76 -7.21
CA ARG A 166 -23.03 -38.30 -7.52
C ARG A 166 -22.90 -38.69 -8.97
N GLU A 167 -21.72 -38.46 -9.55
CA GLU A 167 -21.38 -38.97 -10.88
C GLU A 167 -22.49 -38.69 -11.91
N SER A 168 -23.06 -37.48 -11.85
CA SER A 168 -24.26 -37.11 -12.61
C SER A 168 -24.07 -35.76 -13.30
N ALA A 169 -24.95 -35.47 -14.26
CA ALA A 169 -25.01 -34.16 -14.92
C ALA A 169 -26.38 -33.52 -14.70
N VAL A 170 -26.40 -32.22 -14.42
CA VAL A 170 -27.62 -31.40 -14.36
C VAL A 170 -27.48 -30.27 -15.36
N THR A 171 -28.31 -30.28 -16.41
CA THR A 171 -28.15 -29.34 -17.52
C THR A 171 -29.43 -28.61 -17.88
N ASP A 172 -29.26 -27.40 -18.44
CA ASP A 172 -30.30 -26.63 -19.12
C ASP A 172 -31.55 -26.36 -18.26
N GLY A 173 -31.43 -26.40 -16.93
CA GLY A 173 -32.52 -26.11 -16.02
C GLY A 173 -32.82 -24.62 -15.97
N VAL A 174 -34.10 -24.25 -15.99
CA VAL A 174 -34.54 -22.85 -16.01
C VAL A 174 -35.43 -22.55 -14.82
N ALA A 175 -35.06 -21.56 -14.01
CA ALA A 175 -35.83 -21.10 -12.87
C ALA A 175 -36.21 -19.62 -12.95
N LEU A 176 -37.43 -19.27 -12.50
CA LEU A 176 -37.82 -17.87 -12.34
C LEU A 176 -37.28 -17.26 -11.03
N LEU A 177 -37.37 -18.00 -9.93
CA LEU A 177 -36.92 -17.59 -8.61
C LEU A 177 -36.11 -18.77 -8.04
N GLY A 178 -34.83 -18.59 -7.72
CA GLY A 178 -33.95 -19.69 -7.27
C GLY A 178 -33.13 -20.35 -8.38
N GLY A 179 -32.37 -21.39 -8.04
CA GLY A 179 -31.34 -21.88 -8.95
C GLY A 179 -31.87 -22.69 -10.13
N GLY A 180 -31.28 -22.50 -11.31
CA GLY A 180 -31.69 -23.17 -12.54
C GLY A 180 -31.47 -24.68 -12.46
N GLY A 181 -30.33 -25.11 -11.91
CA GLY A 181 -30.08 -26.52 -11.61
C GLY A 181 -30.77 -26.95 -10.32
N PHE A 182 -30.41 -26.32 -9.21
CA PHE A 182 -30.83 -26.68 -7.86
C PHE A 182 -31.35 -25.49 -7.08
N TYR A 183 -32.41 -25.71 -6.30
CA TYR A 183 -32.73 -24.87 -5.16
C TYR A 183 -32.74 -25.68 -3.87
N ASN A 184 -31.76 -25.44 -2.99
CA ASN A 184 -31.75 -25.94 -1.63
C ASN A 184 -32.41 -24.93 -0.69
N ASN A 185 -33.58 -25.30 -0.17
CA ASN A 185 -34.43 -24.44 0.65
C ASN A 185 -34.46 -24.96 2.10
N GLY A 186 -33.43 -24.67 2.89
CA GLY A 186 -33.30 -25.14 4.27
C GLY A 186 -33.01 -26.64 4.42
N GLY A 187 -32.66 -27.32 3.34
CA GLY A 187 -32.24 -28.72 3.34
C GLY A 187 -30.73 -28.92 3.35
N THR A 188 -30.31 -30.16 3.14
CA THR A 188 -28.90 -30.55 2.92
C THR A 188 -28.69 -31.02 1.49
N LEU A 189 -27.84 -30.34 0.74
CA LEU A 189 -27.50 -30.69 -0.64
C LEU A 189 -26.01 -31.04 -0.76
N GLU A 190 -25.72 -32.22 -1.27
CA GLU A 190 -24.35 -32.63 -1.58
C GLU A 190 -24.21 -33.02 -3.05
N ILE A 191 -23.27 -32.40 -3.76
CA ILE A 191 -22.99 -32.64 -5.18
C ILE A 191 -21.54 -33.09 -5.32
N ARG A 192 -21.32 -34.31 -5.81
CA ARG A 192 -20.00 -34.93 -5.91
C ARG A 192 -19.69 -35.46 -7.30
N ASN A 193 -18.47 -35.23 -7.79
CA ASN A 193 -17.98 -35.83 -9.05
C ASN A 193 -18.95 -35.60 -10.21
N SER A 194 -19.57 -34.42 -10.28
CA SER A 194 -20.71 -34.16 -11.17
C SER A 194 -20.45 -32.93 -12.06
N SER A 195 -21.39 -32.62 -12.95
CA SER A 195 -21.33 -31.42 -13.80
C SER A 195 -22.65 -30.66 -13.80
N LEU A 196 -22.59 -29.35 -13.57
CA LEU A 196 -23.73 -28.42 -13.60
C LEU A 196 -23.51 -27.47 -14.78
N LEU A 197 -24.24 -27.67 -15.88
CA LEU A 197 -23.93 -27.07 -17.18
C LEU A 197 -25.12 -26.30 -17.75
N GLY A 198 -24.93 -25.07 -18.23
CA GLY A 198 -25.98 -24.40 -19.03
C GLY A 198 -27.26 -24.05 -18.26
N ASN A 199 -27.24 -24.04 -16.93
CA ASN A 199 -28.45 -23.77 -16.15
C ASN A 199 -28.68 -22.27 -16.00
N SER A 200 -29.93 -21.83 -16.01
CA SER A 200 -30.31 -20.41 -16.03
C SER A 200 -31.33 -20.03 -14.94
N SER A 201 -31.14 -18.87 -14.32
CA SER A 201 -32.08 -18.28 -13.36
C SER A 201 -32.32 -16.80 -13.63
N LEU A 202 -33.55 -16.31 -13.41
CA LEU A 202 -33.82 -14.87 -13.45
C LEU A 202 -33.29 -14.14 -12.20
N VAL A 203 -33.23 -14.77 -11.02
CA VAL A 203 -32.84 -14.04 -9.78
C VAL A 203 -31.48 -14.48 -9.26
N GLY A 204 -31.17 -15.77 -9.18
CA GLY A 204 -29.81 -16.14 -8.84
C GLY A 204 -29.50 -17.61 -8.65
N GLY A 205 -28.19 -17.90 -8.68
CA GLY A 205 -27.63 -19.25 -8.56
C GLY A 205 -27.91 -20.07 -9.82
N GLY A 206 -27.49 -19.60 -11.00
CA GLY A 206 -27.81 -20.23 -12.29
C GLY A 206 -27.70 -21.75 -12.23
N ALA A 207 -26.63 -22.27 -11.60
CA ALA A 207 -26.56 -23.67 -11.18
C ALA A 207 -27.26 -23.96 -9.85
N VAL A 208 -26.85 -23.31 -8.74
CA VAL A 208 -27.33 -23.63 -7.39
C VAL A 208 -27.69 -22.38 -6.61
N LEU A 209 -28.90 -22.34 -6.03
CA LEU A 209 -29.26 -21.45 -4.92
C LEU A 209 -29.32 -22.24 -3.60
N ASN A 210 -28.65 -21.73 -2.56
CA ASN A 210 -28.75 -22.18 -1.18
C ASN A 210 -29.38 -21.08 -0.32
N ALA A 211 -30.52 -21.37 0.30
CA ALA A 211 -31.25 -20.40 1.13
C ALA A 211 -31.93 -21.06 2.34
N ASN A 212 -32.50 -20.21 3.20
CA ASN A 212 -33.21 -20.53 4.44
C ASN A 212 -32.39 -21.44 5.37
N ASP A 213 -31.17 -21.02 5.68
CA ASP A 213 -30.20 -21.76 6.51
C ASP A 213 -29.76 -23.13 5.93
N GLY A 214 -29.94 -23.34 4.62
CA GLY A 214 -29.55 -24.58 3.95
C GLY A 214 -28.05 -24.87 4.00
N SER A 215 -27.69 -26.16 3.97
CA SER A 215 -26.30 -26.62 3.88
C SER A 215 -26.01 -27.21 2.50
N THR A 216 -25.01 -26.67 1.79
CA THR A 216 -24.62 -27.15 0.46
C THR A 216 -23.12 -27.50 0.40
N LEU A 217 -22.78 -28.67 -0.15
CA LEU A 217 -21.41 -29.08 -0.47
C LEU A 217 -21.28 -29.40 -1.97
N VAL A 218 -20.40 -28.67 -2.66
CA VAL A 218 -20.06 -28.89 -4.08
C VAL A 218 -18.62 -29.39 -4.17
N ARG A 219 -18.42 -30.68 -4.43
CA ARG A 219 -17.09 -31.31 -4.38
C ARG A 219 -16.71 -32.03 -5.67
N ALA A 220 -15.52 -31.74 -6.18
CA ALA A 220 -15.01 -32.38 -7.40
C ALA A 220 -15.99 -32.24 -8.58
N THR A 221 -16.60 -31.07 -8.69
CA THR A 221 -17.70 -30.80 -9.61
C THR A 221 -17.31 -29.68 -10.56
N LEU A 222 -17.74 -29.77 -11.81
CA LEU A 222 -17.65 -28.70 -12.80
C LEU A 222 -18.95 -27.89 -12.79
N VAL A 223 -18.84 -26.57 -12.62
CA VAL A 223 -19.95 -25.60 -12.73
C VAL A 223 -19.60 -24.67 -13.89
N ASP A 224 -20.24 -24.89 -15.03
CA ASP A 224 -19.83 -24.30 -16.31
C ASP A 224 -21.01 -23.75 -17.12
N ASP A 225 -20.82 -22.60 -17.78
CA ASP A 225 -21.80 -21.95 -18.64
C ASP A 225 -23.18 -21.71 -17.98
N ASN A 226 -23.22 -21.40 -16.69
CA ASN A 226 -24.47 -21.10 -15.99
C ASN A 226 -24.72 -19.59 -15.96
N ASP A 227 -25.99 -19.20 -16.12
CA ASP A 227 -26.40 -17.80 -16.23
C ASP A 227 -27.41 -17.44 -15.15
N ALA A 228 -27.17 -16.33 -14.47
CA ALA A 228 -28.17 -15.67 -13.67
C ALA A 228 -28.35 -14.24 -14.16
N ILE A 229 -29.58 -13.76 -14.23
CA ILE A 229 -29.76 -12.35 -14.58
C ILE A 229 -29.23 -11.46 -13.44
N ILE A 230 -29.50 -11.74 -12.17
CA ILE A 230 -29.14 -10.79 -11.09
C ILE A 230 -27.90 -11.25 -10.27
N VAL A 231 -27.90 -12.43 -9.65
CA VAL A 231 -26.87 -12.76 -8.63
C VAL A 231 -26.36 -14.19 -8.77
N GLY A 232 -25.05 -14.44 -8.68
CA GLY A 232 -24.47 -15.78 -8.62
C GLY A 232 -24.72 -16.56 -9.91
N GLY A 233 -24.01 -16.23 -10.98
CA GLY A 233 -24.18 -16.90 -12.28
C GLY A 233 -24.03 -18.43 -12.17
N GLY A 234 -23.05 -18.89 -11.41
CA GLY A 234 -22.91 -20.29 -11.01
C GLY A 234 -23.65 -20.60 -9.71
N LEU A 235 -23.07 -20.19 -8.59
CA LEU A 235 -23.50 -20.56 -7.24
C LEU A 235 -23.94 -19.33 -6.46
N TYR A 236 -25.06 -19.43 -5.75
CA TYR A 236 -25.56 -18.38 -4.87
C TYR A 236 -25.87 -18.91 -3.48
N ASN A 237 -25.21 -18.34 -2.48
CA ASN A 237 -25.49 -18.57 -1.06
C ASN A 237 -26.15 -17.33 -0.45
N PHE A 238 -27.45 -17.42 -0.17
CA PHE A 238 -28.24 -16.29 0.33
C PHE A 238 -28.08 -16.09 1.85
N ASP A 239 -28.33 -17.13 2.63
CA ASP A 239 -28.30 -17.07 4.09
C ASP A 239 -27.95 -18.43 4.71
N GLY A 240 -27.40 -19.35 3.92
CA GLY A 240 -26.99 -20.68 4.37
C GLY A 240 -25.47 -20.86 4.49
N THR A 241 -25.06 -22.12 4.63
CA THR A 241 -23.64 -22.52 4.59
C THR A 241 -23.34 -23.25 3.29
N MET A 242 -22.34 -22.77 2.54
CA MET A 242 -21.87 -23.39 1.31
C MET A 242 -20.38 -23.74 1.39
N VAL A 243 -20.03 -24.97 1.02
CA VAL A 243 -18.65 -25.42 0.88
C VAL A 243 -18.40 -25.88 -0.55
N VAL A 244 -17.38 -25.31 -1.20
CA VAL A 244 -16.94 -25.67 -2.54
C VAL A 244 -15.54 -26.25 -2.43
N ARG A 245 -15.31 -27.46 -2.92
CA ARG A 245 -14.03 -28.15 -2.72
C ARG A 245 -13.54 -28.92 -3.93
N ALA A 246 -12.28 -28.72 -4.31
CA ALA A 246 -11.65 -29.41 -5.44
C ALA A 246 -12.48 -29.28 -6.73
N SER A 247 -13.17 -28.15 -6.91
CA SER A 247 -14.15 -27.92 -7.97
C SER A 247 -13.66 -26.86 -8.94
N ILE A 248 -14.25 -26.83 -10.14
CA ILE A 248 -13.98 -25.83 -11.16
C ILE A 248 -15.29 -25.07 -11.44
N ILE A 249 -15.23 -23.75 -11.31
CA ILE A 249 -16.33 -22.82 -11.57
C ILE A 249 -15.88 -21.90 -12.69
N GLU A 250 -16.35 -22.14 -13.90
CA GLU A 250 -15.89 -21.42 -15.08
C GLU A 250 -17.01 -20.98 -16.02
N GLU A 251 -16.77 -19.89 -16.76
CA GLU A 251 -17.72 -19.37 -17.76
C GLU A 251 -19.13 -19.15 -17.22
N ASN A 252 -19.28 -18.70 -15.97
CA ASN A 252 -20.60 -18.38 -15.42
C ASN A 252 -20.86 -16.88 -15.45
N PHE A 253 -22.12 -16.50 -15.66
CA PHE A 253 -22.51 -15.13 -16.02
C PHE A 253 -23.58 -14.56 -15.09
N ALA A 254 -23.34 -13.33 -14.62
CA ALA A 254 -24.35 -12.49 -13.95
C ALA A 254 -24.68 -11.27 -14.82
N THR A 255 -25.77 -11.33 -15.61
CA THR A 255 -25.94 -10.48 -16.82
C THR A 255 -26.69 -9.16 -16.63
N ALA A 256 -27.23 -8.85 -15.44
CA ALA A 256 -27.95 -7.60 -15.20
C ALA A 256 -26.98 -6.40 -15.22
N PRO A 257 -27.17 -5.41 -16.11
CA PRO A 257 -26.20 -4.32 -16.30
C PRO A 257 -25.95 -3.41 -15.09
N GLN A 258 -26.86 -3.39 -14.11
CA GLN A 258 -26.75 -2.52 -12.93
C GLN A 258 -26.49 -3.31 -11.65
N VAL A 259 -27.16 -4.46 -11.51
CA VAL A 259 -27.23 -5.23 -10.26
C VAL A 259 -26.64 -6.64 -10.38
N GLY A 260 -26.02 -6.96 -11.51
CA GLY A 260 -25.32 -8.22 -11.76
C GLY A 260 -24.17 -8.43 -10.77
N ARG A 261 -24.22 -9.47 -9.95
CA ARG A 261 -23.28 -9.74 -8.85
C ARG A 261 -22.73 -11.17 -8.92
N GLY A 262 -21.42 -11.34 -8.82
CA GLY A 262 -20.79 -12.67 -8.66
C GLY A 262 -21.03 -13.59 -9.86
N GLY A 263 -20.27 -13.44 -10.95
CA GLY A 263 -20.42 -14.29 -12.13
C GLY A 263 -20.28 -15.77 -11.79
N GLY A 264 -19.27 -16.12 -10.99
CA GLY A 264 -19.08 -17.47 -10.48
C GLY A 264 -19.88 -17.73 -9.21
N ILE A 265 -19.55 -17.01 -8.13
CA ILE A 265 -20.15 -17.20 -6.81
C ILE A 265 -20.69 -15.88 -6.26
N ALA A 266 -21.87 -15.92 -5.65
CA ALA A 266 -22.35 -14.84 -4.78
C ALA A 266 -22.62 -15.36 -3.37
N ASN A 267 -22.16 -14.62 -2.36
CA ASN A 267 -22.41 -14.86 -0.94
C ASN A 267 -23.03 -13.61 -0.31
N ASP A 268 -24.30 -13.68 0.09
CA ASP A 268 -25.02 -12.52 0.64
C ASP A 268 -24.73 -12.35 2.15
N VAL A 269 -25.29 -11.30 2.76
CA VAL A 269 -24.93 -10.78 4.10
C VAL A 269 -24.91 -11.83 5.21
N ASN A 270 -25.83 -12.80 5.18
CA ASN A 270 -25.90 -13.87 6.20
C ASN A 270 -25.29 -15.19 5.72
N GLY A 271 -24.78 -15.23 4.50
CA GLY A 271 -24.17 -16.41 3.92
C GLY A 271 -22.76 -16.66 4.47
N VAL A 272 -22.46 -17.94 4.72
CA VAL A 272 -21.11 -18.41 5.03
C VAL A 272 -20.64 -19.32 3.89
N THR A 273 -19.62 -18.90 3.16
CA THR A 273 -19.05 -19.65 2.03
C THR A 273 -17.58 -19.98 2.28
N THR A 274 -17.21 -21.25 2.11
CA THR A 274 -15.81 -21.70 2.11
C THR A 274 -15.48 -22.35 0.78
N VAL A 275 -14.37 -21.95 0.17
CA VAL A 275 -13.85 -22.52 -1.07
C VAL A 275 -12.44 -23.07 -0.82
N GLU A 276 -12.24 -24.34 -1.09
CA GLU A 276 -10.99 -25.06 -0.82
C GLU A 276 -10.46 -25.73 -2.09
N ASP A 277 -9.16 -25.62 -2.37
CA ASP A 277 -8.47 -26.36 -3.43
C ASP A 277 -9.14 -26.23 -4.81
N SER A 278 -9.78 -25.09 -5.10
CA SER A 278 -10.68 -24.94 -6.26
C SER A 278 -10.19 -23.88 -7.24
N ILE A 279 -10.80 -23.85 -8.42
CA ILE A 279 -10.50 -22.90 -9.49
C ILE A 279 -11.77 -22.14 -9.86
N LEU A 280 -11.72 -20.81 -9.80
CA LEU A 280 -12.75 -19.92 -10.31
C LEU A 280 -12.17 -19.10 -11.44
N ARG A 281 -12.62 -19.32 -12.68
CA ARG A 281 -12.02 -18.62 -13.83
C ARG A 281 -12.99 -18.26 -14.93
N ARG A 282 -12.69 -17.19 -15.68
CA ARG A 282 -13.51 -16.77 -16.84
C ARG A 282 -14.98 -16.56 -16.50
N ASN A 283 -15.30 -16.20 -15.25
CA ASN A 283 -16.64 -15.81 -14.88
C ASN A 283 -16.81 -14.30 -15.08
N ASP A 284 -18.02 -13.87 -15.37
CA ASP A 284 -18.30 -12.50 -15.79
C ASP A 284 -19.54 -11.92 -15.08
N ALA A 285 -19.40 -10.71 -14.55
CA ALA A 285 -20.48 -9.95 -13.93
C ALA A 285 -20.66 -8.59 -14.61
N HIS A 286 -21.90 -8.30 -15.03
CA HIS A 286 -22.24 -7.09 -15.79
C HIS A 286 -22.76 -5.93 -14.93
N GLY A 287 -22.87 -6.09 -13.61
CA GLY A 287 -23.44 -5.06 -12.73
C GLY A 287 -22.51 -3.86 -12.53
N SER A 288 -23.03 -2.66 -12.71
CA SER A 288 -22.30 -1.41 -12.45
C SER A 288 -22.07 -1.10 -10.97
N ASP A 289 -23.02 -1.47 -10.11
CA ASP A 289 -23.05 -1.00 -8.72
C ASP A 289 -22.34 -1.97 -7.75
N TYR A 290 -22.22 -3.25 -8.14
CA TYR A 290 -21.82 -4.35 -7.26
C TYR A 290 -21.07 -5.43 -8.06
N GLY A 291 -19.90 -5.07 -8.60
CA GLY A 291 -19.07 -5.99 -9.40
C GLY A 291 -18.56 -7.19 -8.59
N GLY A 292 -17.63 -7.98 -9.13
CA GLY A 292 -17.21 -9.26 -8.55
C GLY A 292 -17.22 -10.37 -9.59
N GLY A 293 -16.52 -10.19 -10.72
CA GLY A 293 -16.61 -11.05 -11.91
C GLY A 293 -16.52 -12.54 -11.58
N GLY A 294 -15.59 -12.89 -10.69
CA GLY A 294 -15.51 -14.21 -10.07
C GLY A 294 -16.48 -14.34 -8.90
N ILE A 295 -16.28 -13.53 -7.86
CA ILE A 295 -16.96 -13.65 -6.57
C ILE A 295 -17.50 -12.31 -6.10
N TYR A 296 -18.76 -12.31 -5.65
CA TYR A 296 -19.34 -11.26 -4.83
C TYR A 296 -19.53 -11.76 -3.38
N ASN A 297 -19.07 -10.99 -2.39
CA ASN A 297 -19.24 -11.31 -0.98
C ASN A 297 -19.81 -10.11 -0.19
N ALA A 298 -20.87 -10.36 0.57
CA ALA A 298 -21.38 -9.46 1.61
C ALA A 298 -21.44 -10.12 3.00
N GLY A 299 -21.18 -11.44 3.08
CA GLY A 299 -21.16 -12.23 4.31
C GLY A 299 -19.75 -12.69 4.70
N GLU A 300 -19.62 -13.94 5.15
CA GLU A 300 -18.33 -14.56 5.47
C GLU A 300 -17.84 -15.42 4.30
N LEU A 301 -16.69 -15.05 3.73
CA LEU A 301 -16.03 -15.81 2.67
C LEU A 301 -14.62 -16.23 3.11
N THR A 302 -14.32 -17.51 2.97
CA THR A 302 -12.95 -18.04 3.11
C THR A 302 -12.52 -18.75 1.83
N LEU A 303 -11.38 -18.36 1.27
CA LEU A 303 -10.68 -19.06 0.20
C LEU A 303 -9.40 -19.69 0.77
N ASP A 304 -9.24 -21.00 0.62
CA ASP A 304 -8.04 -21.74 1.02
C ASP A 304 -7.46 -22.45 -0.21
N LEU A 305 -6.20 -22.16 -0.52
CA LEU A 305 -5.47 -22.74 -1.66
C LEU A 305 -6.27 -22.68 -2.98
N THR A 306 -6.96 -21.56 -3.21
CA THR A 306 -7.89 -21.39 -4.32
C THR A 306 -7.34 -20.40 -5.34
N LEU A 307 -7.58 -20.69 -6.63
CA LEU A 307 -7.21 -19.84 -7.75
C LEU A 307 -8.43 -19.07 -8.26
N VAL A 308 -8.36 -17.74 -8.26
CA VAL A 308 -9.36 -16.83 -8.87
C VAL A 308 -8.71 -16.13 -10.05
N ALA A 309 -8.99 -16.61 -11.27
CA ALA A 309 -8.21 -16.23 -12.45
C ALA A 309 -9.04 -15.77 -13.65
N SER A 310 -8.62 -14.70 -14.32
CA SER A 310 -9.22 -14.26 -15.59
C SER A 310 -10.74 -14.06 -15.53
N ASN A 311 -11.25 -13.58 -14.41
CA ASN A 311 -12.64 -13.18 -14.26
C ASN A 311 -12.79 -11.69 -14.63
N GLU A 312 -13.99 -11.32 -15.08
CA GLU A 312 -14.25 -10.01 -15.65
C GLU A 312 -15.43 -9.31 -14.96
N ALA A 313 -15.24 -8.06 -14.57
CA ALA A 313 -16.32 -7.17 -14.14
C ALA A 313 -16.50 -6.08 -15.20
N LEU A 314 -17.46 -6.28 -16.11
CA LEU A 314 -17.61 -5.44 -17.31
C LEU A 314 -18.03 -4.00 -16.99
N ASN A 315 -18.87 -3.81 -15.98
CA ASN A 315 -19.34 -2.48 -15.58
C ASN A 315 -18.99 -2.11 -14.12
N GLY A 316 -18.42 -3.04 -13.36
CA GLY A 316 -18.24 -2.93 -11.92
C GLY A 316 -16.77 -2.94 -11.46
N ALA A 317 -16.59 -3.12 -10.16
CA ALA A 317 -15.30 -3.29 -9.49
C ALA A 317 -15.05 -4.77 -9.15
N GLY A 318 -13.83 -5.12 -8.73
CA GLY A 318 -13.52 -6.48 -8.27
C GLY A 318 -13.58 -7.49 -9.42
N GLY A 319 -12.71 -7.38 -10.41
CA GLY A 319 -12.69 -8.33 -11.54
C GLY A 319 -12.66 -9.79 -11.05
N GLY A 320 -11.81 -10.06 -10.05
CA GLY A 320 -11.80 -11.32 -9.33
C GLY A 320 -12.83 -11.38 -8.21
N ILE A 321 -12.68 -10.51 -7.21
CA ILE A 321 -13.47 -10.53 -5.96
C ILE A 321 -13.96 -9.12 -5.62
N TYR A 322 -15.24 -9.02 -5.28
CA TYR A 322 -15.83 -7.83 -4.69
C TYR A 322 -16.36 -8.16 -3.30
N ALA A 323 -15.91 -7.41 -2.30
CA ALA A 323 -16.37 -7.48 -0.92
C ALA A 323 -17.16 -6.21 -0.58
N ASP A 324 -18.46 -6.37 -0.36
CA ASP A 324 -19.41 -5.28 -0.02
C ASP A 324 -19.47 -5.05 1.50
N ALA A 325 -19.37 -6.14 2.26
CA ALA A 325 -19.43 -6.16 3.72
C ALA A 325 -18.84 -7.49 4.24
N GLY A 326 -18.83 -7.64 5.56
CA GLY A 326 -18.38 -8.88 6.21
C GLY A 326 -16.88 -9.10 6.07
N THR A 327 -16.46 -10.36 6.13
CA THR A 327 -15.03 -10.72 6.09
C THR A 327 -14.75 -11.60 4.88
N THR A 328 -13.71 -11.24 4.14
CA THR A 328 -13.17 -12.04 3.04
C THR A 328 -11.74 -12.43 3.41
N THR A 329 -11.52 -13.73 3.65
CA THR A 329 -10.23 -14.29 4.05
C THR A 329 -9.63 -15.13 2.91
N LEU A 330 -8.38 -14.86 2.55
CA LEU A 330 -7.61 -15.64 1.57
C LEU A 330 -6.39 -16.24 2.27
N ASN A 331 -6.25 -17.56 2.23
CA ASN A 331 -5.12 -18.29 2.78
C ASN A 331 -4.41 -19.06 1.66
N GLY A 332 -3.14 -18.72 1.39
CA GLY A 332 -2.34 -19.40 0.37
C GLY A 332 -2.98 -19.38 -1.03
N SER A 333 -3.86 -18.42 -1.30
CA SER A 333 -4.66 -18.34 -2.52
C SER A 333 -4.03 -17.40 -3.55
N GLU A 334 -4.51 -17.45 -4.78
CA GLU A 334 -3.99 -16.66 -5.90
C GLU A 334 -5.14 -15.95 -6.62
N VAL A 335 -5.00 -14.63 -6.82
CA VAL A 335 -5.95 -13.80 -7.56
C VAL A 335 -5.20 -13.18 -8.75
N THR A 336 -5.37 -13.77 -9.93
CA THR A 336 -4.51 -13.48 -11.09
C THR A 336 -5.25 -13.13 -12.37
N GLY A 337 -4.76 -12.13 -13.11
CA GLY A 337 -5.23 -11.88 -14.48
C GLY A 337 -6.69 -11.45 -14.58
N ASN A 338 -7.28 -10.94 -13.50
CA ASN A 338 -8.68 -10.51 -13.48
C ASN A 338 -8.79 -9.04 -13.93
N ILE A 339 -9.93 -8.70 -14.51
CA ILE A 339 -10.12 -7.41 -15.18
C ILE A 339 -11.37 -6.71 -14.67
N ALA A 340 -11.22 -5.45 -14.27
CA ALA A 340 -12.34 -4.52 -14.05
C ALA A 340 -12.33 -3.42 -15.13
N HIS A 341 -13.47 -3.16 -15.77
CA HIS A 341 -13.50 -2.32 -16.97
C HIS A 341 -13.82 -0.83 -16.75
N VAL A 342 -14.20 -0.41 -15.54
CA VAL A 342 -14.65 0.98 -15.30
C VAL A 342 -14.48 1.50 -13.87
N SER A 343 -13.88 0.73 -12.95
CA SER A 343 -13.99 1.03 -11.51
C SER A 343 -12.71 0.71 -10.72
N TYR A 344 -12.85 0.10 -9.55
CA TYR A 344 -11.79 -0.20 -8.58
C TYR A 344 -11.45 -1.69 -8.57
N GLY A 345 -10.25 -2.06 -8.09
CA GLY A 345 -9.95 -3.47 -7.76
C GLY A 345 -10.00 -4.41 -8.96
N GLY A 346 -8.99 -4.39 -9.85
CA GLY A 346 -8.91 -5.38 -10.94
C GLY A 346 -8.95 -6.81 -10.39
N GLY A 347 -8.15 -7.07 -9.34
CA GLY A 347 -8.18 -8.30 -8.58
C GLY A 347 -9.27 -8.31 -7.50
N ILE A 348 -9.09 -7.49 -6.47
CA ILE A 348 -9.95 -7.45 -5.27
C ILE A 348 -10.42 -6.03 -5.00
N ALA A 349 -11.72 -5.83 -4.74
CA ALA A 349 -12.27 -4.56 -4.28
C ALA A 349 -13.04 -4.75 -2.97
N GLY A 350 -12.67 -4.04 -1.91
CA GLY A 350 -13.40 -3.97 -0.65
C GLY A 350 -14.04 -2.60 -0.43
N PHE A 351 -15.34 -2.55 -0.17
CA PHE A 351 -16.11 -1.32 0.09
C PHE A 351 -16.71 -1.28 1.49
N GLY A 352 -17.06 -0.08 1.95
CA GLY A 352 -17.73 0.12 3.24
C GLY A 352 -16.96 -0.50 4.41
N ASP A 353 -17.66 -1.29 5.23
CA ASP A 353 -17.08 -1.96 6.41
C ASP A 353 -16.47 -3.34 6.08
N ALA A 354 -16.20 -3.66 4.80
CA ALA A 354 -15.60 -4.93 4.43
C ALA A 354 -14.20 -5.10 5.04
N ALA A 355 -13.93 -6.30 5.57
CA ALA A 355 -12.62 -6.69 6.08
C ALA A 355 -11.94 -7.69 5.13
N LEU A 356 -10.83 -7.28 4.52
CA LEU A 356 -9.99 -8.12 3.68
C LEU A 356 -8.80 -8.66 4.49
N VAL A 357 -8.65 -9.98 4.54
CA VAL A 357 -7.57 -10.66 5.27
C VAL A 357 -6.84 -11.60 4.33
N LEU A 358 -5.60 -11.28 3.98
CA LEU A 358 -4.77 -12.03 3.05
C LEU A 358 -3.54 -12.59 3.78
N ASN A 359 -3.41 -13.91 3.80
CA ASN A 359 -2.30 -14.62 4.46
C ASN A 359 -1.58 -15.49 3.44
N GLY A 360 -0.31 -15.19 3.15
CA GLY A 360 0.48 -15.87 2.11
C GLY A 360 -0.20 -15.92 0.75
N THR A 361 -0.98 -14.88 0.42
CA THR A 361 -1.77 -14.79 -0.80
C THR A 361 -0.97 -14.06 -1.88
N THR A 362 -1.17 -14.45 -3.14
CA THR A 362 -0.62 -13.73 -4.30
C THR A 362 -1.73 -13.02 -5.05
N VAL A 363 -1.54 -11.73 -5.35
CA VAL A 363 -2.45 -10.91 -6.17
C VAL A 363 -1.64 -10.33 -7.32
N ASP A 364 -1.81 -10.89 -8.51
CA ASP A 364 -0.94 -10.55 -9.64
C ASP A 364 -1.63 -10.36 -10.98
N SER A 365 -0.97 -9.64 -11.89
CA SER A 365 -1.40 -9.52 -13.29
C SER A 365 -2.84 -8.98 -13.46
N ASN A 366 -3.42 -8.33 -12.44
CA ASN A 366 -4.78 -7.82 -12.52
C ASN A 366 -4.79 -6.42 -13.11
N GLU A 367 -5.84 -6.12 -13.87
CA GLU A 367 -5.89 -4.91 -14.69
C GLU A 367 -7.19 -4.13 -14.46
N ILE A 368 -7.07 -2.81 -14.49
CA ILE A 368 -8.23 -1.92 -14.65
C ILE A 368 -8.15 -1.29 -16.04
N LEU A 369 -9.12 -1.63 -16.89
CA LEU A 369 -9.25 -1.09 -18.24
C LEU A 369 -10.20 0.11 -18.29
N ASN A 370 -10.03 0.97 -19.30
CA ASN A 370 -10.95 2.07 -19.66
C ASN A 370 -11.48 2.90 -18.47
N ASN A 371 -10.58 3.19 -17.53
CA ASN A 371 -10.95 3.85 -16.31
C ASN A 371 -11.51 5.25 -16.59
N SER A 372 -12.78 5.47 -16.26
CA SER A 372 -13.48 6.74 -16.46
C SER A 372 -13.89 7.42 -15.15
N VAL A 373 -13.63 6.76 -14.03
CA VAL A 373 -13.93 7.26 -12.69
C VAL A 373 -12.74 8.07 -12.18
N THR A 374 -13.01 9.20 -11.53
CA THR A 374 -11.99 9.97 -10.84
C THR A 374 -11.61 9.25 -9.54
N PHE A 375 -10.32 9.01 -9.32
CA PHE A 375 -9.78 8.35 -8.11
C PHE A 375 -9.95 6.83 -8.01
N SER A 376 -10.33 6.17 -9.09
CA SER A 376 -10.29 4.72 -9.19
C SER A 376 -8.88 4.18 -9.27
N GLY A 377 -8.69 3.00 -8.68
CA GLY A 377 -7.37 2.47 -8.41
C GLY A 377 -7.38 1.09 -7.79
N GLY A 378 -6.20 0.63 -7.38
CA GLY A 378 -6.02 -0.68 -6.76
C GLY A 378 -6.13 -1.79 -7.78
N ALA A 379 -5.35 -1.76 -8.87
CA ALA A 379 -5.48 -2.80 -9.90
C ALA A 379 -5.31 -4.21 -9.30
N GLY A 380 -4.40 -4.37 -8.34
CA GLY A 380 -4.39 -5.52 -7.45
C GLY A 380 -5.54 -5.47 -6.43
N ILE A 381 -5.43 -4.54 -5.48
CA ILE A 381 -6.34 -4.43 -4.33
C ILE A 381 -6.83 -3.00 -4.14
N TYR A 382 -8.14 -2.81 -4.10
CA TYR A 382 -8.78 -1.61 -3.57
C TYR A 382 -9.42 -1.92 -2.21
N SER A 383 -9.24 -1.05 -1.22
CA SER A 383 -9.91 -1.16 0.08
C SER A 383 -10.37 0.19 0.61
N ALA A 384 -11.68 0.32 0.80
CA ALA A 384 -12.30 1.38 1.58
C ALA A 384 -12.66 0.96 3.02
N GLY A 385 -12.45 -0.32 3.35
CA GLY A 385 -12.56 -0.88 4.69
C GLY A 385 -11.19 -1.34 5.23
N ASP A 386 -11.20 -2.32 6.11
CA ASP A 386 -9.98 -2.85 6.74
C ASP A 386 -9.22 -3.79 5.78
N LEU A 387 -7.92 -3.55 5.60
CA LEU A 387 -7.01 -4.46 4.89
C LEU A 387 -5.93 -5.00 5.82
N THR A 388 -5.83 -6.31 5.94
CA THR A 388 -4.73 -7.00 6.62
C THR A 388 -4.01 -7.94 5.66
N THR A 389 -2.69 -7.79 5.56
CA THR A 389 -1.82 -8.69 4.79
C THR A 389 -0.72 -9.25 5.69
N SER A 390 -0.41 -10.54 5.54
CA SER A 390 0.60 -11.24 6.33
C SER A 390 1.22 -12.44 5.61
N ASP A 391 2.21 -13.07 6.24
CA ASP A 391 2.81 -14.36 5.83
C ASP A 391 3.38 -14.39 4.40
N ASP A 392 4.23 -13.42 4.03
CA ASP A 392 4.82 -13.26 2.68
C ASP A 392 3.74 -13.08 1.59
N THR A 393 2.73 -12.25 1.86
CA THR A 393 1.73 -11.86 0.85
C THR A 393 2.40 -11.03 -0.26
N ILE A 394 2.12 -11.39 -1.52
CA ILE A 394 2.75 -10.80 -2.72
C ILE A 394 1.68 -10.10 -3.56
N ILE A 395 1.95 -8.85 -3.94
CA ILE A 395 1.10 -8.04 -4.81
C ILE A 395 1.98 -7.53 -5.96
N GLU A 396 1.83 -8.10 -7.15
CA GLU A 396 2.76 -7.85 -8.25
C GLU A 396 2.15 -7.72 -9.64
N ASP A 397 2.84 -7.03 -10.55
CA ASP A 397 2.48 -6.97 -11.97
C ASP A 397 1.03 -6.50 -12.22
N ASN A 398 0.43 -5.74 -11.30
CA ASN A 398 -0.91 -5.19 -11.46
C ASN A 398 -0.83 -3.79 -12.08
N SER A 399 -1.74 -3.49 -13.01
CA SER A 399 -1.64 -2.28 -13.85
C SER A 399 -2.96 -1.52 -13.99
N THR A 400 -2.89 -0.19 -13.92
CA THR A 400 -3.98 0.73 -14.26
C THR A 400 -3.44 1.98 -14.95
N ILE A 401 -3.81 2.21 -16.22
CA ILE A 401 -3.19 3.28 -17.02
C ILE A 401 -3.60 4.69 -16.54
N ASP A 402 -4.87 4.87 -16.18
CA ASP A 402 -5.44 6.17 -15.77
C ASP A 402 -5.83 6.21 -14.28
N GLY A 403 -5.59 5.12 -13.53
CA GLY A 403 -5.94 5.00 -12.12
C GLY A 403 -4.77 5.23 -11.15
N TYR A 404 -5.06 5.06 -9.87
CA TYR A 404 -4.11 5.20 -8.76
C TYR A 404 -3.80 3.85 -8.12
N GLY A 405 -2.65 3.68 -7.46
CA GLY A 405 -2.42 2.46 -6.65
C GLY A 405 -2.38 1.20 -7.50
N GLY A 406 -1.32 0.99 -8.29
CA GLY A 406 -1.25 -0.18 -9.20
C GLY A 406 -1.37 -1.47 -8.40
N GLY A 407 -0.62 -1.59 -7.32
CA GLY A 407 -0.74 -2.70 -6.36
C GLY A 407 -1.93 -2.52 -5.43
N ILE A 408 -1.87 -1.50 -4.57
CA ILE A 408 -2.86 -1.24 -3.52
C ILE A 408 -3.37 0.18 -3.60
N SER A 409 -4.69 0.36 -3.49
CA SER A 409 -5.33 1.66 -3.24
C SER A 409 -6.15 1.59 -1.95
N LEU A 410 -5.86 2.48 -1.00
CA LEU A 410 -6.55 2.62 0.27
C LEU A 410 -7.32 3.95 0.28
N ASP A 411 -8.61 3.90 0.62
CA ASP A 411 -9.47 5.10 0.64
C ASP A 411 -10.31 5.18 1.92
N ALA A 412 -10.27 6.33 2.60
CA ALA A 412 -11.08 6.61 3.79
C ALA A 412 -12.21 7.63 3.53
N SER A 413 -12.57 7.87 2.27
CA SER A 413 -13.61 8.83 1.90
C SER A 413 -15.01 8.48 2.46
N ASP A 414 -15.32 7.19 2.59
CA ASP A 414 -16.60 6.67 3.08
C ASP A 414 -16.58 6.19 4.55
N GLY A 415 -15.43 6.25 5.23
CA GLY A 415 -15.29 5.71 6.59
C GLY A 415 -13.85 5.66 7.09
N ALA A 416 -13.64 5.14 8.31
CA ALA A 416 -12.30 4.96 8.84
C ALA A 416 -11.67 3.68 8.26
N ALA A 417 -10.93 3.80 7.17
CA ALA A 417 -10.17 2.68 6.60
C ALA A 417 -8.82 2.50 7.33
N THR A 418 -8.51 1.25 7.71
CA THR A 418 -7.22 0.88 8.28
C THR A 418 -6.51 -0.17 7.43
N ALA A 419 -5.19 -0.08 7.36
CA ALA A 419 -4.38 -1.06 6.65
C ALA A 419 -3.22 -1.50 7.53
N THR A 420 -3.06 -2.82 7.70
CA THR A 420 -1.92 -3.44 8.36
C THR A 420 -1.21 -4.34 7.36
N LEU A 421 -0.01 -3.93 6.94
CA LEU A 421 0.80 -4.65 5.96
C LEU A 421 2.04 -5.24 6.63
N THR A 422 1.97 -6.51 7.02
CA THR A 422 3.09 -7.22 7.67
C THR A 422 3.70 -8.22 6.71
N ASP A 423 5.03 -8.27 6.60
CA ASP A 423 5.73 -9.25 5.75
C ASP A 423 5.11 -9.34 4.35
N THR A 424 4.97 -8.17 3.71
CA THR A 424 4.21 -7.99 2.47
C THR A 424 5.09 -7.37 1.40
N ARG A 425 4.92 -7.81 0.15
CA ARG A 425 5.76 -7.43 -0.99
C ARG A 425 4.91 -6.84 -2.10
N VAL A 426 5.08 -5.55 -2.36
CA VAL A 426 4.39 -4.81 -3.43
C VAL A 426 5.41 -4.47 -4.51
N ARG A 427 5.30 -5.07 -5.70
CA ARG A 427 6.32 -4.89 -6.75
C ARG A 427 5.85 -4.92 -8.19
N ASN A 428 6.59 -4.27 -9.08
CA ASN A 428 6.28 -4.27 -10.53
C ASN A 428 4.86 -3.78 -10.86
N ASN A 429 4.24 -3.00 -9.98
CA ASN A 429 2.90 -2.49 -10.23
C ASN A 429 3.00 -1.12 -10.91
N GLU A 430 2.00 -0.83 -11.73
CA GLU A 430 1.98 0.31 -12.63
C GLU A 430 0.68 1.10 -12.45
N ALA A 431 0.78 2.42 -12.26
CA ALA A 431 -0.37 3.31 -12.16
C ALA A 431 -0.08 4.70 -12.72
N ALA A 432 -1.09 5.55 -12.89
CA ALA A 432 -0.86 6.97 -13.20
C ALA A 432 -0.14 7.68 -12.03
N SER A 433 -0.51 7.36 -10.79
CA SER A 433 0.18 7.75 -9.56
C SER A 433 0.08 6.65 -8.49
N GLY A 434 1.01 6.59 -7.54
CA GLY A 434 1.02 5.55 -6.52
C GLY A 434 1.26 4.19 -7.15
N GLY A 435 2.33 4.02 -7.93
CA GLY A 435 2.59 2.79 -8.70
C GLY A 435 2.43 1.53 -7.85
N GLY A 436 3.06 1.53 -6.67
CA GLY A 436 2.88 0.47 -5.67
C GLY A 436 1.61 0.67 -4.82
N ILE A 437 1.62 1.69 -3.96
CA ILE A 437 0.58 1.95 -2.96
C ILE A 437 0.08 3.39 -3.08
N TYR A 438 -1.23 3.56 -3.13
CA TYR A 438 -1.90 4.84 -3.02
C TYR A 438 -2.73 4.91 -1.74
N VAL A 439 -2.60 6.00 -1.00
CA VAL A 439 -3.30 6.26 0.27
C VAL A 439 -4.08 7.56 0.12
N HIS A 440 -5.40 7.49 0.30
CA HIS A 440 -6.31 8.61 0.12
C HIS A 440 -7.09 8.94 1.40
N ASP A 441 -7.24 10.23 1.70
CA ASP A 441 -7.93 10.74 2.90
C ASP A 441 -7.35 10.20 4.23
N GLY A 442 -8.14 10.12 5.30
CA GLY A 442 -7.71 9.87 6.68
C GLY A 442 -7.26 8.43 7.02
N VAL A 443 -6.81 7.65 6.03
CA VAL A 443 -6.38 6.26 6.21
C VAL A 443 -5.29 6.14 7.27
N GLN A 444 -5.39 5.08 8.09
CA GLN A 444 -4.35 4.67 9.03
C GLN A 444 -3.59 3.47 8.45
N LEU A 445 -2.33 3.66 8.03
CA LEU A 445 -1.49 2.60 7.47
C LEU A 445 -0.35 2.26 8.41
N THR A 446 -0.28 1.00 8.85
CA THR A 446 0.87 0.44 9.57
C THR A 446 1.54 -0.62 8.71
N GLY A 447 2.83 -0.42 8.41
CA GLY A 447 3.65 -1.39 7.69
C GLY A 447 4.76 -1.94 8.57
N ASN A 448 4.96 -3.26 8.58
CA ASN A 448 6.12 -3.90 9.20
C ASN A 448 6.73 -4.93 8.25
N LEU A 449 8.05 -4.87 8.02
CA LEU A 449 8.72 -5.70 7.01
C LEU A 449 8.09 -5.54 5.60
N LEU A 450 7.60 -4.34 5.30
CA LEU A 450 6.99 -4.01 4.02
C LEU A 450 8.07 -3.75 2.97
N ALA A 451 8.03 -4.50 1.86
CA ALA A 451 8.92 -4.27 0.72
C ALA A 451 8.13 -3.71 -0.46
N VAL A 452 8.39 -2.45 -0.83
CA VAL A 452 7.79 -1.77 -1.99
C VAL A 452 8.89 -1.52 -3.03
N ARG A 453 8.86 -2.24 -4.16
CA ARG A 453 9.96 -2.16 -5.12
C ARG A 453 9.56 -2.23 -6.58
N ASP A 454 10.37 -1.64 -7.44
CA ASP A 454 10.22 -1.76 -8.89
C ASP A 454 8.81 -1.33 -9.39
N ASN A 455 8.11 -0.45 -8.65
CA ASN A 455 6.80 0.06 -9.05
C ASN A 455 6.94 1.39 -9.80
N GLU A 456 6.01 1.66 -10.71
CA GLU A 456 6.09 2.78 -11.65
C GLU A 456 4.82 3.64 -11.64
N ALA A 457 5.00 4.95 -11.45
CA ALA A 457 3.98 5.96 -11.68
C ALA A 457 4.21 6.61 -13.06
N LEU A 458 3.37 6.26 -14.03
CA LEU A 458 3.53 6.56 -15.46
C LEU A 458 3.31 8.00 -15.86
N SER A 459 2.55 8.75 -15.07
CA SER A 459 2.09 10.09 -15.47
C SER A 459 2.39 11.14 -14.41
N TRP A 460 2.41 10.73 -13.14
CA TRP A 460 2.50 11.63 -12.02
C TRP A 460 3.41 11.03 -10.96
N ASP A 461 2.89 10.77 -9.77
CA ASP A 461 3.72 10.82 -8.58
C ASP A 461 3.70 9.55 -7.74
N GLY A 462 4.70 9.41 -6.85
CA GLY A 462 4.76 8.34 -5.85
C GLY A 462 4.93 6.98 -6.51
N GLY A 463 6.10 6.71 -7.08
CA GLY A 463 6.37 5.43 -7.74
C GLY A 463 6.13 4.27 -6.80
N GLY A 464 6.70 4.35 -5.59
CA GLY A 464 6.47 3.37 -4.52
C GLY A 464 5.17 3.64 -3.79
N ILE A 465 5.11 4.74 -3.04
CA ILE A 465 3.95 5.13 -2.22
C ILE A 465 3.54 6.57 -2.52
N TYR A 466 2.25 6.82 -2.73
CA TYR A 466 1.69 8.16 -2.78
C TYR A 466 0.62 8.34 -1.69
N ILE A 467 0.85 9.28 -0.78
CA ILE A 467 -0.10 9.71 0.24
C ILE A 467 -0.72 11.03 -0.20
N LYS A 468 -2.01 10.99 -0.49
CA LYS A 468 -2.83 12.12 -0.89
C LYS A 468 -3.95 12.33 0.11
N THR A 469 -3.78 13.28 1.01
CA THR A 469 -4.85 13.71 1.92
C THR A 469 -4.97 15.23 1.91
N ILE A 470 -6.19 15.69 2.13
CA ILE A 470 -6.53 17.10 2.29
C ILE A 470 -6.47 17.56 3.76
N ASP A 471 -6.25 16.64 4.71
CA ASP A 471 -6.16 16.94 6.14
C ASP A 471 -4.99 16.22 6.85
N SER A 472 -4.77 16.54 8.14
CA SER A 472 -3.69 15.97 8.94
C SER A 472 -4.10 14.67 9.65
N GLN A 473 -5.16 13.97 9.21
CA GLN A 473 -5.67 12.80 9.92
C GLN A 473 -5.02 11.49 9.47
N ALA A 474 -4.49 11.42 8.25
CA ALA A 474 -3.76 10.25 7.79
C ALA A 474 -2.51 10.03 8.64
N ILE A 475 -2.34 8.81 9.15
CA ILE A 475 -1.13 8.41 9.89
C ILE A 475 -0.57 7.17 9.23
N ILE A 476 0.66 7.30 8.75
CA ILE A 476 1.40 6.24 8.08
C ILE A 476 2.66 5.97 8.90
N VAL A 477 2.77 4.76 9.44
CA VAL A 477 3.94 4.32 10.22
C VAL A 477 4.51 3.08 9.55
N LEU A 478 5.75 3.18 9.07
CA LEU A 478 6.46 2.10 8.40
C LEU A 478 7.71 1.74 9.21
N THR A 479 7.75 0.51 9.73
CA THR A 479 8.90 -0.02 10.47
C THR A 479 9.55 -1.15 9.69
N ASP A 480 10.90 -1.18 9.64
CA ASP A 480 11.67 -2.16 8.85
C ASP A 480 11.25 -2.20 7.36
N ALA A 481 10.81 -1.07 6.82
CA ALA A 481 10.33 -0.99 5.45
C ALA A 481 11.48 -0.81 4.46
N ARG A 482 11.34 -1.38 3.26
CA ARG A 482 12.30 -1.26 2.16
C ARG A 482 11.60 -0.75 0.91
N LEU A 483 11.88 0.50 0.55
CA LEU A 483 11.34 1.14 -0.64
C LEU A 483 12.45 1.30 -1.68
N ARG A 484 12.41 0.48 -2.74
CA ARG A 484 13.55 0.35 -3.64
C ARG A 484 13.21 0.43 -5.11
N PHE A 485 14.02 1.15 -5.89
CA PHE A 485 13.93 1.12 -7.36
C PHE A 485 12.56 1.47 -7.92
N ASN A 486 11.78 2.27 -7.19
CA ASN A 486 10.51 2.76 -7.68
C ASN A 486 10.73 4.02 -8.52
N ILE A 487 9.87 4.23 -9.52
CA ILE A 487 10.02 5.25 -10.53
C ILE A 487 8.76 6.12 -10.58
N ALA A 488 8.91 7.44 -10.62
CA ALA A 488 7.82 8.37 -10.86
C ALA A 488 8.20 9.39 -11.95
N ASP A 489 7.31 9.65 -12.91
CA ASP A 489 7.54 10.71 -13.90
C ASP A 489 7.46 12.12 -13.28
N GLY A 490 6.72 12.27 -12.19
CA GLY A 490 6.56 13.48 -11.40
C GLY A 490 7.44 13.48 -10.15
N TRP A 491 6.80 13.35 -8.99
CA TRP A 491 7.40 13.63 -7.69
C TRP A 491 7.45 12.40 -6.80
N GLY A 492 8.52 12.24 -6.03
CA GLY A 492 8.61 11.21 -4.99
C GLY A 492 8.75 9.81 -5.58
N GLY A 493 9.93 9.44 -6.07
CA GLY A 493 10.13 8.13 -6.69
C GLY A 493 9.84 7.00 -5.70
N GLY A 494 10.41 7.10 -4.49
CA GLY A 494 10.10 6.21 -3.38
C GLY A 494 8.75 6.55 -2.72
N ILE A 495 8.63 7.75 -2.16
CA ILE A 495 7.41 8.24 -1.52
C ILE A 495 7.10 9.68 -1.91
N LYS A 496 5.83 9.95 -2.23
CA LYS A 496 5.25 11.28 -2.19
C LYS A 496 4.24 11.40 -1.04
N ASN A 497 4.47 12.36 -0.16
CA ASN A 497 3.55 12.73 0.92
C ASN A 497 3.01 14.15 0.71
N GLU A 498 1.74 14.29 0.32
CA GLU A 498 1.10 15.63 0.19
C GLU A 498 0.48 16.14 1.50
N GLY A 499 0.19 15.25 2.46
CA GLY A 499 -0.44 15.62 3.73
C GLY A 499 -0.49 14.45 4.70
N GLY A 500 -0.79 14.74 5.97
CA GLY A 500 -0.78 13.73 7.03
C GLY A 500 0.62 13.48 7.61
N SER A 501 0.70 12.53 8.55
CA SER A 501 1.94 12.16 9.24
C SER A 501 2.53 10.89 8.64
N LEU A 502 3.75 10.99 8.12
CA LEU A 502 4.55 9.88 7.63
C LEU A 502 5.76 9.65 8.54
N GLU A 503 5.83 8.49 9.18
CA GLU A 503 6.96 8.07 10.02
C GLU A 503 7.61 6.80 9.46
N LEU A 504 8.91 6.89 9.16
CA LEU A 504 9.76 5.74 8.82
C LEU A 504 10.73 5.46 9.96
N ILE A 505 10.78 4.20 10.38
CA ILE A 505 11.60 3.73 11.51
C ILE A 505 12.40 2.51 11.04
N ASP A 506 13.71 2.50 11.29
CA ASP A 506 14.58 1.37 10.96
C ASP A 506 14.47 0.93 9.48
N SER A 507 14.28 1.91 8.58
CA SER A 507 13.84 1.68 7.20
C SER A 507 14.87 2.10 6.16
N LEU A 508 14.63 1.72 4.90
CA LEU A 508 15.53 1.97 3.78
C LEU A 508 14.75 2.49 2.56
N VAL A 509 15.18 3.62 2.00
CA VAL A 509 14.70 4.22 0.75
C VAL A 509 15.87 4.30 -0.22
N GLU A 510 15.94 3.36 -1.16
CA GLU A 510 17.15 3.14 -1.97
C GLU A 510 16.89 3.08 -3.48
N GLY A 511 17.70 3.78 -4.27
CA GLY A 511 17.72 3.59 -5.73
C GLY A 511 16.46 4.04 -6.46
N ASN A 512 15.60 4.85 -5.83
CA ASN A 512 14.37 5.34 -6.43
C ASN A 512 14.64 6.54 -7.34
N SER A 513 13.79 6.74 -8.35
CA SER A 513 13.98 7.76 -9.39
C SER A 513 12.73 8.60 -9.60
N ALA A 514 12.90 9.92 -9.76
CA ALA A 514 11.81 10.82 -10.15
C ALA A 514 12.26 12.04 -10.96
N ASN A 515 11.32 12.88 -11.40
CA ASN A 515 11.68 14.22 -11.87
C ASN A 515 12.12 15.10 -10.70
N ILE A 516 11.33 15.07 -9.61
CA ILE A 516 11.55 15.80 -8.37
C ILE A 516 11.50 14.81 -7.21
N ALA A 517 12.44 14.89 -6.27
CA ALA A 517 12.48 14.03 -5.08
C ALA A 517 12.58 12.54 -5.45
N GLY A 518 13.77 12.08 -5.86
CA GLY A 518 14.00 10.68 -6.22
C GLY A 518 13.60 9.72 -5.09
N GLY A 519 14.01 10.02 -3.86
CA GLY A 519 13.66 9.25 -2.66
C GLY A 519 12.29 9.64 -2.09
N LEU A 520 12.24 10.79 -1.40
CA LEU A 520 11.11 11.21 -0.57
C LEU A 520 10.71 12.66 -0.84
N LYS A 521 9.42 12.91 -1.08
CA LYS A 521 8.83 14.26 -1.05
C LYS A 521 7.83 14.36 0.11
N SER A 522 7.90 15.43 0.90
CA SER A 522 6.85 15.82 1.85
C SER A 522 6.38 17.25 1.62
N GLY A 523 5.08 17.48 1.76
CA GLY A 523 4.45 18.80 1.70
C GLY A 523 3.76 19.11 0.38
N ASP A 524 3.46 20.40 0.11
CA ASP A 524 2.74 20.92 -1.09
C ASP A 524 1.23 20.58 -1.16
N GLY A 525 0.64 20.06 -0.07
CA GLY A 525 -0.80 19.95 0.05
C GLY A 525 -1.46 21.34 0.18
N PRO A 526 -2.78 21.49 -0.09
CA PRO A 526 -3.49 22.77 -0.07
C PRO A 526 -3.47 23.50 1.29
N LEU A 527 -2.97 22.85 2.34
CA LEU A 527 -2.79 23.42 3.69
C LEU A 527 -1.33 23.41 4.19
N GLY A 528 -0.36 22.84 3.47
CA GLY A 528 1.04 22.77 3.93
C GLY A 528 1.26 21.94 5.21
N ILE A 529 0.53 20.83 5.39
CA ILE A 529 0.45 20.09 6.67
C ILE A 529 1.06 18.68 6.67
N GLY A 530 1.94 18.36 5.72
CA GLY A 530 2.66 17.07 5.72
C GLY A 530 3.75 17.05 6.79
N ILE A 531 3.71 16.10 7.72
CA ILE A 531 4.79 15.86 8.68
C ILE A 531 5.59 14.64 8.23
N LEU A 532 6.89 14.83 7.99
CA LEU A 532 7.83 13.74 7.72
C LEU A 532 8.67 13.45 8.96
N THR A 533 8.78 12.20 9.33
CA THR A 533 9.67 11.75 10.40
C THR A 533 10.50 10.57 9.91
N LEU A 534 11.83 10.70 10.00
CA LEU A 534 12.78 9.64 9.74
C LEU A 534 13.53 9.32 11.03
N ARG A 535 13.56 8.05 11.43
CA ARG A 535 14.32 7.56 12.59
C ARG A 535 15.13 6.35 12.17
N ASN A 536 16.44 6.42 12.33
CA ASN A 536 17.34 5.35 11.91
C ASN A 536 17.00 4.83 10.50
N THR A 537 16.79 5.77 9.57
CA THR A 537 16.32 5.48 8.21
C THR A 537 17.35 5.95 7.19
N ASP A 538 17.69 5.07 6.28
CA ASP A 538 18.69 5.32 5.24
C ASP A 538 17.98 5.75 3.94
N VAL A 539 18.35 6.90 3.39
CA VAL A 539 17.90 7.42 2.10
C VAL A 539 19.10 7.49 1.16
N ILE A 540 19.26 6.45 0.33
CA ILE A 540 20.52 6.23 -0.41
C ILE A 540 20.34 6.00 -1.90
N ASP A 541 21.32 6.41 -2.71
CA ASP A 541 21.39 6.12 -4.15
C ASP A 541 20.14 6.57 -4.96
N ASN A 542 19.34 7.52 -4.45
CA ASN A 542 18.16 8.00 -5.15
C ASN A 542 18.51 9.11 -6.15
N THR A 543 17.78 9.17 -7.26
CA THR A 543 18.08 10.08 -8.37
C THR A 543 16.88 10.93 -8.75
N ALA A 544 17.11 12.24 -8.97
CA ALA A 544 16.12 13.14 -9.55
C ALA A 544 16.64 13.79 -10.83
N SER A 545 15.80 13.89 -11.88
CA SER A 545 16.23 14.58 -13.11
C SER A 545 16.33 16.10 -12.94
N ALA A 546 15.58 16.68 -11.99
CA ALA A 546 15.59 18.11 -11.71
C ALA A 546 16.07 18.42 -10.29
N PHE A 547 15.28 18.12 -9.26
CA PHE A 547 15.52 18.62 -7.91
C PHE A 547 15.43 17.52 -6.85
N ALA A 548 16.29 17.59 -5.83
CA ALA A 548 16.30 16.70 -4.67
C ALA A 548 16.45 15.22 -5.03
N GLY A 549 17.67 14.69 -5.06
CA GLY A 549 17.89 13.25 -5.24
C GLY A 549 17.30 12.45 -4.09
N GLY A 550 17.63 12.84 -2.86
CA GLY A 550 17.21 12.16 -1.63
C GLY A 550 15.85 12.60 -1.11
N VAL A 551 15.82 13.70 -0.34
CA VAL A 551 14.64 14.18 0.41
C VAL A 551 14.30 15.61 0.02
N ARG A 552 13.01 15.89 -0.16
CA ARG A 552 12.48 17.23 -0.38
C ARG A 552 11.34 17.55 0.57
N VAL A 553 11.40 18.73 1.18
CA VAL A 553 10.41 19.24 2.13
C VAL A 553 9.93 20.60 1.65
N ASP A 554 8.65 20.68 1.30
CA ASP A 554 8.01 21.88 0.76
C ASP A 554 6.91 22.37 1.72
N GLU A 555 7.11 23.55 2.33
CA GLU A 555 6.10 24.20 3.20
C GLU A 555 5.53 23.27 4.29
N SER A 556 6.40 22.47 4.92
CA SER A 556 5.99 21.43 5.85
C SER A 556 7.05 21.17 6.93
N GLU A 557 6.72 20.32 7.91
CA GLU A 557 7.65 19.93 8.96
C GLU A 557 8.36 18.61 8.63
N ALA A 558 9.67 18.55 8.92
CA ALA A 558 10.41 17.30 8.85
C ALA A 558 11.38 17.15 10.03
N TYR A 559 11.43 15.93 10.57
CA TYR A 559 12.32 15.57 11.66
C TYR A 559 13.12 14.32 11.30
N ILE A 560 14.44 14.46 11.21
CA ILE A 560 15.36 13.42 10.73
C ILE A 560 16.36 13.10 11.84
N TYR A 561 16.29 11.88 12.37
CA TYR A 561 17.09 11.44 13.52
C TYR A 561 17.88 10.19 13.20
N ASP A 562 19.12 10.13 13.66
CA ASP A 562 19.95 8.92 13.62
C ASP A 562 20.07 8.31 12.21
N SER A 563 19.97 9.12 11.16
CA SER A 563 19.71 8.67 9.80
C SER A 563 20.90 8.92 8.86
N LEU A 564 20.82 8.37 7.65
CA LEU A 564 21.81 8.58 6.59
C LEU A 564 21.14 9.04 5.30
N ILE A 565 21.58 10.17 4.73
CA ILE A 565 21.19 10.65 3.40
C ILE A 565 22.44 10.62 2.52
N ASP A 566 22.62 9.54 1.77
CA ASP A 566 23.90 9.25 1.11
C ASP A 566 23.82 8.95 -0.38
N SER A 567 24.81 9.41 -1.15
CA SER A 567 24.99 9.03 -2.56
C SER A 567 23.79 9.35 -3.46
N ASN A 568 22.95 10.32 -3.08
CA ASN A 568 21.82 10.76 -3.89
C ASN A 568 22.25 11.81 -4.92
N SER A 569 21.54 11.86 -6.06
CA SER A 569 21.90 12.71 -7.20
C SER A 569 20.71 13.52 -7.72
N ALA A 570 20.92 14.78 -8.09
CA ALA A 570 19.95 15.61 -8.80
C ALA A 570 20.55 16.33 -10.01
N GLY A 571 19.72 16.67 -11.01
CA GLY A 571 20.18 17.38 -12.20
C GLY A 571 20.43 18.89 -12.01
N GLN A 572 19.81 19.51 -11.01
CA GLN A 572 19.87 20.96 -10.77
C GLN A 572 20.22 21.33 -9.33
N HIS A 573 19.37 21.02 -8.35
CA HIS A 573 19.59 21.46 -6.97
C HIS A 573 19.34 20.34 -5.96
N ALA A 574 20.10 20.33 -4.86
CA ALA A 574 20.07 19.35 -3.77
C ALA A 574 20.29 17.91 -4.22
N GLY A 575 21.51 17.39 -4.07
CA GLY A 575 21.71 15.94 -4.17
C GLY A 575 20.99 15.23 -3.02
N GLY A 576 21.21 15.68 -1.79
CA GLY A 576 20.71 15.07 -0.55
C GLY A 576 19.35 15.60 -0.09
N LEU A 577 19.34 16.77 0.56
CA LEU A 577 18.16 17.36 1.20
C LEU A 577 17.80 18.73 0.60
N MET A 578 16.52 18.93 0.30
CA MET A 578 15.96 20.18 -0.17
C MET A 578 14.89 20.70 0.79
N VAL A 579 14.97 22.00 1.14
CA VAL A 579 13.99 22.68 2.00
C VAL A 579 13.46 23.93 1.31
N ILE A 580 12.17 23.99 1.03
CA ILE A 580 11.57 25.08 0.26
C ILE A 580 10.34 25.63 0.96
N GLU A 581 10.28 26.96 1.01
CA GLU A 581 9.05 27.70 1.29
C GLU A 581 8.63 28.47 0.02
N TYR A 582 7.32 28.57 -0.24
CA TYR A 582 6.77 29.30 -1.40
C TYR A 582 5.93 30.50 -0.97
N SER A 583 4.78 30.28 -0.32
CA SER A 583 3.91 31.35 0.18
C SER A 583 2.82 30.92 1.18
N ASN A 584 2.72 29.64 1.56
CA ASN A 584 1.55 29.12 2.28
C ASN A 584 1.83 28.79 3.77
N ALA A 585 3.02 28.27 4.07
CA ALA A 585 3.41 27.84 5.41
C ALA A 585 4.94 27.80 5.56
N ASN A 586 5.43 27.79 6.80
CA ASN A 586 6.86 27.61 7.06
C ASN A 586 7.32 26.21 6.63
N ALA A 587 8.56 26.12 6.18
CA ALA A 587 9.26 24.85 6.02
C ALA A 587 10.25 24.69 7.18
N ASN A 588 9.91 23.84 8.16
CA ASN A 588 10.71 23.66 9.38
C ASN A 588 11.34 22.27 9.40
N VAL A 589 12.66 22.22 9.30
CA VAL A 589 13.40 20.95 9.27
C VAL A 589 14.43 20.87 10.40
N LEU A 590 14.35 19.78 11.18
CA LEU A 590 15.36 19.41 12.16
C LEU A 590 16.08 18.15 11.69
N VAL A 591 17.41 18.24 11.63
CA VAL A 591 18.30 17.12 11.37
C VAL A 591 19.20 16.93 12.59
N ASP A 592 19.09 15.77 13.21
CA ASP A 592 19.74 15.46 14.48
C ASP A 592 20.47 14.11 14.40
N ASN A 593 21.71 14.08 14.90
CA ASN A 593 22.61 12.92 14.86
C ASN A 593 22.61 12.19 13.49
N THR A 594 22.58 12.94 12.40
CA THR A 594 22.37 12.42 11.04
C THR A 594 23.53 12.79 10.13
N GLN A 595 23.80 11.92 9.15
CA GLN A 595 24.84 12.14 8.16
C GLN A 595 24.25 12.40 6.78
N ILE A 596 24.68 13.49 6.12
CA ILE A 596 24.34 13.83 4.74
C ILE A 596 25.64 13.79 3.94
N SER A 597 25.84 12.75 3.13
CA SER A 597 27.12 12.52 2.47
C SER A 597 27.11 12.01 1.04
N ASN A 598 28.21 12.27 0.33
CA ASN A 598 28.45 11.77 -1.03
C ASN A 598 27.36 12.15 -2.05
N ASN A 599 26.53 13.16 -1.76
CA ASN A 599 25.47 13.58 -2.65
C ASN A 599 26.01 14.51 -3.74
N THR A 600 25.42 14.45 -4.94
CA THR A 600 25.91 15.17 -6.12
C THR A 600 24.80 15.92 -6.85
N THR A 601 25.10 17.11 -7.35
CA THR A 601 24.14 17.95 -8.09
C THR A 601 24.85 19.10 -8.81
N LEU A 602 24.09 19.97 -9.47
CA LEU A 602 24.61 21.25 -9.95
C LEU A 602 24.85 22.21 -8.76
N ASP A 603 23.85 22.50 -7.94
CA ASP A 603 23.98 23.42 -6.79
C ASP A 603 23.48 22.84 -5.46
N GLY A 604 24.18 23.09 -4.35
CA GLY A 604 23.79 22.58 -3.03
C GLY A 604 24.01 21.07 -2.91
N GLY A 605 25.26 20.61 -3.05
CA GLY A 605 25.64 19.19 -3.11
C GLY A 605 24.91 18.33 -2.09
N GLY A 606 25.08 18.66 -0.81
CA GLY A 606 24.39 17.98 0.28
C GLY A 606 22.99 18.55 0.50
N ILE A 607 22.91 19.86 0.73
CA ILE A 607 21.69 20.55 1.12
C ILE A 607 21.47 21.79 0.27
N TRP A 608 20.23 22.02 -0.14
CA TRP A 608 19.80 23.29 -0.72
C TRP A 608 18.53 23.78 -0.03
N MET A 609 18.50 25.05 0.36
CA MET A 609 17.32 25.65 0.96
C MET A 609 16.98 27.02 0.36
N ARG A 610 15.68 27.29 0.25
CA ARG A 610 15.16 28.54 -0.29
C ARG A 610 13.99 29.09 0.53
N GLY A 611 14.09 30.35 0.92
CA GLY A 611 12.98 31.16 1.41
C GLY A 611 12.12 31.68 0.26
N GLY A 612 10.81 31.70 0.48
CA GLY A 612 9.75 32.11 -0.44
C GLY A 612 9.21 33.49 -0.09
N SER A 613 7.95 33.62 0.34
CA SER A 613 7.29 34.92 0.59
C SER A 613 7.02 35.17 2.07
N SER A 614 7.14 36.43 2.48
CA SER A 614 6.80 36.86 3.85
C SER A 614 5.31 36.63 4.16
N PRO A 615 4.92 36.22 5.38
CA PRO A 615 5.74 36.14 6.61
C PRO A 615 6.34 34.75 6.89
N PHE A 616 6.35 33.85 5.91
CA PHE A 616 6.82 32.49 6.12
C PHE A 616 8.33 32.37 5.93
N GLU A 617 8.92 31.33 6.53
CA GLU A 617 10.36 31.11 6.52
C GLU A 617 10.69 29.65 6.19
N ALA A 618 11.80 29.46 5.46
CA ALA A 618 12.48 28.18 5.35
C ALA A 618 13.56 28.09 6.44
N MET A 619 13.36 27.21 7.43
CA MET A 619 14.26 27.01 8.55
C MET A 619 14.83 25.60 8.57
N LEU A 620 16.15 25.51 8.68
CA LEU A 620 16.88 24.25 8.85
C LEU A 620 17.77 24.34 10.09
N THR A 621 17.60 23.39 11.01
CA THR A 621 18.48 23.19 12.15
C THR A 621 19.24 21.88 12.01
N LEU A 622 20.57 21.95 12.06
CA LEU A 622 21.47 20.79 12.15
C LEU A 622 22.00 20.70 13.59
N THR A 623 21.81 19.57 14.25
CA THR A 623 22.35 19.28 15.58
C THR A 623 23.10 17.97 15.53
N ASP A 624 24.30 17.91 16.12
CA ASP A 624 25.11 16.68 16.20
C ASP A 624 25.31 15.95 14.87
N SER A 625 25.26 16.69 13.76
CA SER A 625 25.12 16.13 12.42
C SER A 625 26.35 16.39 11.56
N ILE A 626 26.50 15.61 10.49
CA ILE A 626 27.66 15.65 9.61
C ILE A 626 27.22 15.86 8.16
N VAL A 627 27.65 16.96 7.53
CA VAL A 627 27.50 17.21 6.09
C VAL A 627 28.86 17.05 5.42
N ARG A 628 29.08 15.95 4.69
CA ARG A 628 30.42 15.64 4.16
C ARG A 628 30.50 15.00 2.79
N ASN A 629 31.62 15.21 2.10
CA ASN A 629 31.90 14.61 0.79
C ASN A 629 30.85 14.91 -0.29
N ASN A 630 30.04 15.95 -0.12
CA ASN A 630 29.06 16.33 -1.12
C ASN A 630 29.72 17.18 -2.21
N THR A 631 29.22 17.08 -3.44
CA THR A 631 29.81 17.75 -4.60
C THR A 631 28.75 18.52 -5.40
N ALA A 632 29.04 19.80 -5.70
CA ALA A 632 28.26 20.65 -6.58
C ALA A 632 29.10 21.06 -7.80
N THR A 633 28.56 20.95 -9.02
CA THR A 633 29.24 21.48 -10.22
C THR A 633 29.06 23.00 -10.41
N GLY A 634 28.23 23.62 -9.58
CA GLY A 634 28.03 25.04 -9.38
C GLY A 634 28.42 25.42 -7.95
N ASP A 635 27.57 26.13 -7.23
CA ASP A 635 27.91 26.64 -5.89
C ASP A 635 27.37 25.78 -4.74
N GLY A 636 27.91 25.97 -3.53
CA GLY A 636 27.41 25.34 -2.31
C GLY A 636 27.67 23.83 -2.27
N GLY A 637 28.94 23.42 -2.23
CA GLY A 637 29.32 22.01 -2.26
C GLY A 637 28.67 21.20 -1.13
N GLY A 638 28.66 21.75 0.09
CA GLY A 638 27.93 21.19 1.23
C GLY A 638 26.50 21.68 1.29
N ILE A 639 26.32 22.99 1.46
CA ILE A 639 25.02 23.64 1.71
C ILE A 639 24.87 24.91 0.87
N TRP A 640 23.69 25.14 0.29
CA TRP A 640 23.29 26.42 -0.26
C TRP A 640 22.10 26.99 0.52
N VAL A 641 22.22 28.23 1.01
CA VAL A 641 21.15 28.98 1.67
C VAL A 641 20.74 30.18 0.83
N LYS A 642 19.50 30.18 0.31
CA LYS A 642 18.98 31.25 -0.56
C LYS A 642 17.76 31.93 0.03
N GLY A 643 17.88 33.19 0.43
CA GLY A 643 16.73 34.06 0.73
C GLY A 643 16.22 34.71 -0.55
N GLU A 644 15.23 34.14 -1.24
CA GLU A 644 14.73 34.64 -2.52
C GLU A 644 13.40 35.37 -2.35
N SER A 645 13.47 36.68 -2.11
CA SER A 645 12.31 37.52 -1.75
C SER A 645 11.49 36.98 -0.56
N GLY A 646 12.19 36.40 0.40
CA GLY A 646 11.70 35.98 1.71
C GLY A 646 12.85 35.48 2.58
N SER A 647 12.54 34.71 3.62
CA SER A 647 13.48 34.36 4.69
C SER A 647 13.97 32.90 4.61
N ALA A 648 15.29 32.72 4.54
CA ALA A 648 15.96 31.43 4.68
C ALA A 648 16.94 31.47 5.85
N LYS A 649 16.80 30.52 6.79
CA LYS A 649 17.59 30.48 8.02
C LYS A 649 18.18 29.11 8.30
N LEU A 650 19.50 29.04 8.34
CA LEU A 650 20.27 27.86 8.73
C LEU A 650 20.87 28.04 10.12
N ILE A 651 20.62 27.09 11.02
CA ILE A 651 21.25 27.01 12.34
C ILE A 651 22.03 25.69 12.42
N VAL A 652 23.31 25.77 12.80
CA VAL A 652 24.20 24.61 12.90
C VAL A 652 24.78 24.56 14.31
N ASN A 653 24.39 23.54 15.07
CA ASN A 653 24.80 23.33 16.46
C ASN A 653 25.61 22.05 16.57
N SER A 654 26.77 22.11 17.23
CA SER A 654 27.60 20.93 17.56
C SER A 654 27.89 20.00 16.37
N SER A 655 27.93 20.56 15.15
CA SER A 655 27.92 19.80 13.90
C SER A 655 29.18 20.05 13.06
N THR A 656 29.45 19.14 12.12
CA THR A 656 30.59 19.24 11.20
C THR A 656 30.14 19.36 9.76
N ILE A 657 30.62 20.39 9.06
CA ILE A 657 30.49 20.53 7.61
C ILE A 657 31.89 20.41 7.02
N GLY A 658 32.20 19.32 6.33
CA GLY A 658 33.56 19.12 5.85
C GLY A 658 33.76 18.21 4.66
N PHE A 659 34.91 18.34 4.00
CA PHE A 659 35.24 17.55 2.80
C PHE A 659 34.29 17.76 1.62
N ASN A 660 33.50 18.83 1.60
CA ASN A 660 32.61 19.13 0.48
C ASN A 660 33.34 19.89 -0.63
N HIS A 661 32.83 19.79 -1.87
CA HIS A 661 33.44 20.39 -3.05
C HIS A 661 32.44 21.16 -3.92
N ALA A 662 32.82 22.36 -4.36
CA ALA A 662 32.11 23.15 -5.36
C ALA A 662 33.01 23.48 -6.55
N ASP A 663 32.55 23.26 -7.78
CA ASP A 663 33.24 23.80 -8.98
C ASP A 663 33.04 25.32 -9.11
N GLY A 664 31.98 25.86 -8.51
CA GLY A 664 31.76 27.28 -8.29
C GLY A 664 32.32 27.72 -6.94
N ASN A 665 31.53 28.47 -6.19
CA ASN A 665 31.87 29.11 -4.92
C ASN A 665 31.27 28.36 -3.73
N GLY A 666 31.76 28.63 -2.52
CA GLY A 666 31.14 28.11 -1.30
C GLY A 666 31.30 26.60 -1.17
N GLY A 667 32.55 26.12 -1.08
CA GLY A 667 32.84 24.69 -1.03
C GLY A 667 32.11 23.99 0.11
N GLY A 668 32.07 24.61 1.29
CA GLY A 668 31.23 24.18 2.41
C GLY A 668 29.83 24.78 2.35
N ILE A 669 29.73 26.11 2.39
CA ILE A 669 28.46 26.85 2.40
C ILE A 669 28.47 27.95 1.34
N PHE A 670 27.40 28.07 0.57
CA PHE A 670 27.08 29.26 -0.21
C PHE A 670 25.83 29.93 0.36
N GLN A 671 25.87 31.23 0.59
CA GLN A 671 24.77 31.99 1.17
C GLN A 671 24.46 33.23 0.32
N GLN A 672 23.18 33.43 0.00
CA GLN A 672 22.75 34.58 -0.79
C GLN A 672 21.34 35.06 -0.43
N ALA A 673 21.18 36.37 -0.26
CA ALA A 673 19.88 37.03 -0.38
C ALA A 673 19.74 37.69 -1.76
N GLU A 674 18.59 37.50 -2.41
CA GLU A 674 18.28 38.06 -3.73
C GLU A 674 16.79 38.37 -3.84
N ILE A 675 16.45 39.45 -4.55
CA ILE A 675 15.06 39.81 -4.86
C ILE A 675 14.72 39.31 -6.26
N ASP A 676 13.70 38.46 -6.38
CA ASP A 676 13.15 38.07 -7.68
C ASP A 676 12.30 39.20 -8.30
N LEU A 677 12.34 39.33 -9.62
CA LEU A 677 11.71 40.41 -10.38
C LEU A 677 10.18 40.47 -10.26
N PHE A 678 9.56 39.40 -9.73
CA PHE A 678 8.11 39.25 -9.61
C PHE A 678 7.57 39.36 -8.18
N ASN A 679 8.43 39.40 -7.17
CA ASN A 679 8.02 39.43 -5.77
C ASN A 679 8.20 40.85 -5.18
N THR A 680 7.42 41.16 -4.15
CA THR A 680 7.36 42.47 -3.49
C THR A 680 7.95 42.47 -2.08
N ASP A 681 8.56 41.36 -1.67
CA ASP A 681 9.05 41.15 -0.31
C ASP A 681 10.57 41.31 -0.22
N ASP A 682 11.02 41.73 0.98
CA ASP A 682 12.43 41.78 1.34
C ASP A 682 13.06 40.38 1.30
N ALA A 683 14.35 40.31 0.99
CA ALA A 683 15.09 39.06 0.90
C ALA A 683 16.06 38.92 2.06
N TYR A 684 15.96 37.82 2.82
CA TYR A 684 16.77 37.57 4.00
C TYR A 684 17.40 36.17 3.95
N ALA A 685 18.72 36.10 4.10
CA ALA A 685 19.45 34.86 4.24
C ALA A 685 20.32 34.92 5.51
N SER A 686 20.13 33.96 6.42
CA SER A 686 20.86 33.88 7.70
C SER A 686 21.49 32.52 7.90
N VAL A 687 22.73 32.53 8.39
CA VAL A 687 23.51 31.34 8.73
C VAL A 687 24.14 31.53 10.10
N VAL A 688 23.84 30.65 11.05
CA VAL A 688 24.36 30.68 12.42
C VAL A 688 25.07 29.37 12.73
N LEU A 689 26.34 29.44 13.15
CA LEU A 689 27.16 28.30 13.53
C LEU A 689 27.56 28.41 15.01
N ASN A 690 27.08 27.48 15.83
CA ASN A 690 27.33 27.40 17.26
C ASN A 690 28.10 26.12 17.59
N ASN A 691 29.29 26.24 18.20
CA ASN A 691 30.13 25.08 18.49
C ASN A 691 30.31 24.17 17.27
N ALA A 692 30.47 24.74 16.07
CA ALA A 692 30.49 23.97 14.84
C ALA A 692 31.88 23.95 14.21
N THR A 693 32.14 22.92 13.41
CA THR A 693 33.39 22.77 12.67
C THR A 693 33.11 22.81 11.17
N LEU A 694 33.67 23.80 10.48
CA LEU A 694 33.64 23.93 9.02
C LEU A 694 35.05 23.62 8.51
N SER A 695 35.28 22.43 7.95
CA SER A 695 36.66 21.99 7.71
C SER A 695 36.90 21.20 6.44
N THR A 696 38.06 21.42 5.82
CA THR A 696 38.52 20.63 4.67
C THR A 696 37.57 20.71 3.46
N ASN A 697 36.78 21.78 3.35
CA ASN A 697 35.94 22.02 2.18
C ASN A 697 36.76 22.70 1.07
N SER A 698 36.31 22.57 -0.17
CA SER A 698 37.04 23.09 -1.33
C SER A 698 36.14 23.71 -2.39
N ALA A 699 36.63 24.77 -3.04
CA ALA A 699 35.97 25.41 -4.17
C ALA A 699 36.97 25.63 -5.34
N ASN A 700 36.50 25.67 -6.58
CA ASN A 700 37.30 26.14 -7.71
C ASN A 700 37.11 27.65 -7.98
N GLY A 701 35.96 28.21 -7.58
CA GLY A 701 35.69 29.64 -7.43
C GLY A 701 36.20 30.17 -6.08
N ASP A 702 35.41 31.00 -5.40
CA ASP A 702 35.79 31.64 -4.13
C ASP A 702 35.12 31.00 -2.90
N GLY A 703 35.65 31.24 -1.70
CA GLY A 703 35.04 30.78 -0.45
C GLY A 703 35.03 29.25 -0.31
N GLY A 704 36.21 28.65 -0.19
CA GLY A 704 36.34 27.20 0.03
C GLY A 704 35.57 26.72 1.27
N GLY A 705 35.49 27.56 2.31
CA GLY A 705 34.68 27.30 3.49
C GLY A 705 33.27 27.83 3.32
N ILE A 706 33.15 29.15 3.23
CA ILE A 706 31.89 29.85 3.03
C ILE A 706 32.04 31.01 2.05
N TYR A 707 31.05 31.16 1.16
CA TYR A 707 30.87 32.32 0.30
C TYR A 707 29.55 33.01 0.65
N VAL A 708 29.61 34.30 0.99
CA VAL A 708 28.46 35.10 1.45
C VAL A 708 28.25 36.27 0.50
N LEU A 709 27.05 36.35 -0.09
CA LEU A 709 26.70 37.36 -1.08
C LEU A 709 25.41 38.08 -0.72
N GLU A 710 25.50 39.40 -0.60
CA GLU A 710 24.32 40.24 -0.60
C GLU A 710 24.10 40.82 -2.00
N SER A 711 23.01 40.42 -2.65
CA SER A 711 22.66 40.98 -3.96
C SER A 711 22.22 42.43 -3.81
N PRO A 712 22.38 43.31 -4.81
CA PRO A 712 21.94 44.69 -4.69
C PRO A 712 20.42 44.81 -4.46
N PRO A 713 19.97 45.76 -3.62
CA PRO A 713 18.55 46.01 -3.44
C PRO A 713 17.91 46.47 -4.75
N THR A 714 16.70 46.00 -5.03
CA THR A 714 15.93 46.37 -6.22
C THR A 714 14.53 46.85 -5.82
N GLY A 715 13.93 47.74 -6.62
CA GLY A 715 12.52 48.15 -6.42
C GLY A 715 12.19 48.92 -5.12
N GLY A 716 13.18 49.29 -4.30
CA GLY A 716 12.96 49.88 -2.96
C GLY A 716 12.84 48.85 -1.83
N LEU A 717 13.04 47.57 -2.16
CA LEU A 717 13.13 46.45 -1.22
C LEU A 717 14.57 46.27 -0.77
N THR A 718 14.72 45.61 0.37
CA THR A 718 16.00 45.33 1.01
C THR A 718 16.40 43.88 0.82
N THR A 719 17.69 43.70 0.65
CA THR A 719 18.41 42.43 0.73
C THR A 719 19.19 42.46 2.02
N THR A 720 19.31 41.34 2.71
CA THR A 720 20.13 41.23 3.90
C THR A 720 20.71 39.84 3.98
N THR A 721 22.04 39.77 3.98
CA THR A 721 22.76 38.51 4.13
C THR A 721 23.68 38.59 5.34
N GLN A 722 23.43 37.75 6.33
CA GLN A 722 24.17 37.79 7.60
C GLN A 722 24.62 36.40 8.05
N THR A 723 25.85 36.34 8.56
CA THR A 723 26.44 35.09 9.06
C THR A 723 27.02 35.30 10.45
N TRP A 724 26.80 34.35 11.36
CA TRP A 724 27.36 34.36 12.72
C TRP A 724 28.12 33.08 13.01
N PHE A 725 29.34 33.24 13.52
CA PHE A 725 30.14 32.15 14.07
C PHE A 725 30.36 32.37 15.57
N ASN A 726 29.81 31.46 16.37
CA ASN A 726 29.92 31.46 17.82
C ASN A 726 30.71 30.24 18.26
N SER A 727 31.91 30.47 18.81
CA SER A 727 32.79 29.41 19.28
C SER A 727 32.99 28.28 18.27
N SER A 728 33.22 28.66 17.01
CA SER A 728 33.30 27.73 15.88
C SER A 728 34.71 27.68 15.30
N SER A 729 35.01 26.63 14.53
CA SER A 729 36.33 26.42 13.95
C SER A 729 36.24 26.21 12.44
N LEU A 730 36.85 27.12 11.69
CA LEU A 730 36.90 27.11 10.23
C LEU A 730 38.34 26.83 9.78
N ILE A 731 38.63 25.57 9.46
CA ILE A 731 40.01 25.10 9.29
C ILE A 731 40.19 24.36 7.96
N ASN A 732 41.30 24.61 7.25
CA ASN A 732 41.65 23.87 6.01
C ASN A 732 40.65 23.98 4.87
N ASN A 733 39.94 25.11 4.75
CA ASN A 733 39.03 25.31 3.62
C ASN A 733 39.74 26.05 2.48
N LEU A 734 39.68 25.48 1.27
CA LEU A 734 40.59 25.81 0.17
C LEU A 734 39.86 26.27 -1.10
N VAL A 735 40.48 27.18 -1.84
CA VAL A 735 40.19 27.48 -3.24
C VAL A 735 41.33 26.94 -4.09
N GLY A 736 41.06 25.89 -4.86
CA GLY A 736 42.12 25.08 -5.47
C GLY A 736 43.15 24.61 -4.42
N ALA A 737 44.37 25.14 -4.49
CA ALA A 737 45.44 24.83 -3.55
C ALA A 737 45.75 25.98 -2.56
N VAL A 738 44.91 27.00 -2.49
CA VAL A 738 45.15 28.22 -1.72
C VAL A 738 44.08 28.35 -0.62
N PRO A 739 44.44 28.72 0.62
CA PRO A 739 43.45 29.00 1.65
C PRO A 739 42.57 30.20 1.26
N ASN A 740 41.26 30.03 1.28
CA ASN A 740 40.25 31.08 1.13
C ASN A 740 39.00 30.59 1.85
N VAL A 741 38.96 30.87 3.14
CA VAL A 741 38.01 30.26 4.08
C VAL A 741 36.67 31.00 4.03
N ILE A 742 36.71 32.34 4.15
CA ILE A 742 35.54 33.21 4.13
C ILE A 742 35.68 34.20 2.97
N HIS A 743 34.69 34.21 2.09
CA HIS A 743 34.55 35.24 1.06
C HIS A 743 33.25 36.00 1.26
N ALA A 744 33.32 37.31 1.51
CA ALA A 744 32.14 38.16 1.72
C ALA A 744 32.06 39.26 0.66
N PHE A 745 30.95 39.28 -0.08
CA PHE A 745 30.66 40.24 -1.14
C PHE A 745 29.44 41.07 -0.74
N ASP A 746 29.66 42.36 -0.48
CA ASP A 746 28.63 43.31 -0.01
C ASP A 746 27.87 42.89 1.26
N ALA A 747 28.27 41.78 1.92
CA ALA A 747 27.58 41.14 3.04
C ALA A 747 28.35 41.22 4.37
N GLU A 748 27.67 40.91 5.47
CA GLU A 748 28.22 40.94 6.82
C GLU A 748 28.49 39.54 7.38
N VAL A 749 29.71 39.33 7.91
CA VAL A 749 30.07 38.12 8.67
C VAL A 749 30.58 38.51 10.04
N SER A 750 29.91 38.03 11.08
CA SER A 750 30.26 38.28 12.48
C SER A 750 30.88 37.04 13.12
N LEU A 751 32.00 37.21 13.83
CA LEU A 751 32.67 36.12 14.54
C LEU A 751 32.94 36.50 16.00
N ARG A 752 32.71 35.55 16.90
CA ARG A 752 33.16 35.59 18.29
C ARG A 752 33.77 34.27 18.71
N ASN A 753 34.80 34.35 19.54
CA ASN A 753 35.43 33.17 20.15
C ASN A 753 35.80 32.07 19.12
N SER A 754 36.11 32.42 17.87
CA SER A 754 36.19 31.46 16.77
C SER A 754 37.59 31.39 16.14
N ILE A 755 37.92 30.24 15.55
CA ILE A 755 39.19 29.99 14.86
C ILE A 755 38.99 30.06 13.34
N VAL A 756 39.84 30.81 12.64
CA VAL A 756 40.02 30.76 11.18
C VAL A 756 41.47 30.40 10.87
N SER A 757 41.72 29.22 10.31
CA SER A 757 43.10 28.72 10.18
C SER A 757 43.32 27.71 9.05
N ASP A 758 44.59 27.40 8.78
CA ASP A 758 45.07 26.44 7.81
C ASP A 758 46.26 25.62 8.37
N THR A 759 46.29 24.33 8.09
CA THR A 759 47.27 23.35 8.58
C THR A 759 47.70 22.39 7.46
N PRO A 760 48.99 22.44 7.02
CA PRO A 760 50.04 23.37 7.43
C PRO A 760 49.83 24.78 6.86
N TYR A 761 50.21 25.78 7.64
CA TYR A 761 50.16 27.20 7.27
C TYR A 761 50.78 27.50 5.90
N VAL A 762 50.05 28.26 5.07
CA VAL A 762 50.49 28.80 3.78
C VAL A 762 50.71 30.31 3.92
N ALA A 763 51.91 30.78 3.59
CA ALA A 763 52.37 32.14 3.89
C ALA A 763 51.69 33.31 3.13
N ALA A 764 50.64 33.05 2.34
CA ALA A 764 49.89 34.09 1.62
C ALA A 764 48.61 34.42 2.40
N PRO A 765 48.42 35.66 2.90
CA PRO A 765 47.26 36.00 3.71
C PRO A 765 46.01 36.08 2.83
N GLN A 766 45.20 35.03 2.82
CA GLN A 766 44.03 34.89 1.95
C GLN A 766 42.83 34.23 2.65
N HIS A 767 42.87 33.99 3.97
CA HIS A 767 41.77 33.32 4.66
C HIS A 767 40.44 34.05 4.56
N CYS A 768 40.46 35.38 4.62
CA CYS A 768 39.28 36.21 4.42
C CYS A 768 39.47 37.13 3.21
N THR A 769 38.47 37.14 2.33
CA THR A 769 38.40 38.05 1.18
C THR A 769 37.14 38.90 1.27
N LEU A 770 37.32 40.23 1.23
CA LEU A 770 36.24 41.20 1.31
C LEU A 770 36.12 41.96 -0.02
N VAL A 771 34.92 41.94 -0.60
CA VAL A 771 34.63 42.62 -1.87
C VAL A 771 33.48 43.62 -1.68
N GLY A 772 33.62 44.79 -2.31
CA GLY A 772 32.61 45.85 -2.24
C GLY A 772 32.47 46.42 -0.83
N SER A 773 31.25 46.41 -0.29
CA SER A 773 30.93 46.77 1.09
C SER A 773 30.98 45.59 2.07
N GLY A 774 31.51 44.43 1.66
CA GLY A 774 31.65 43.28 2.55
C GLY A 774 32.51 43.58 3.79
N VAL A 775 32.09 43.08 4.96
CA VAL A 775 32.77 43.34 6.25
C VAL A 775 32.85 42.08 7.09
N ILE A 776 34.02 41.86 7.71
CA ILE A 776 34.17 40.96 8.86
C ILE A 776 34.05 41.79 10.15
N ASN A 777 33.08 41.43 11.00
CA ASN A 777 32.88 42.01 12.31
C ASN A 777 33.44 41.09 13.40
N SER A 778 34.62 41.42 13.94
CA SER A 778 35.14 40.73 15.12
C SER A 778 34.44 41.23 16.39
N LEU A 779 33.76 40.32 17.07
CA LEU A 779 33.14 40.54 18.37
C LEU A 779 34.05 40.13 19.54
N GLY A 780 35.32 39.80 19.24
CA GLY A 780 36.37 39.52 20.21
C GLY A 780 36.68 38.04 20.40
N TYR A 781 37.86 37.79 20.98
CA TYR A 781 38.42 36.49 21.32
C TYR A 781 38.53 35.52 20.13
N ASN A 782 38.71 36.03 18.91
CA ASN A 782 38.92 35.21 17.72
C ASN A 782 40.40 34.91 17.48
N LEU A 783 40.70 33.84 16.75
CA LEU A 783 42.06 33.50 16.33
C LEU A 783 42.12 33.37 14.80
N GLU A 784 43.09 34.04 14.18
CA GLU A 784 43.48 33.82 12.79
C GLU A 784 44.96 33.40 12.66
N SER A 785 45.24 32.42 11.79
CA SER A 785 46.63 32.00 11.51
C SER A 785 47.40 32.96 10.61
N ASP A 786 46.70 33.86 9.91
CA ASP A 786 47.26 34.96 9.13
C ASP A 786 46.84 36.33 9.71
N VAL A 787 46.45 37.27 8.85
CA VAL A 787 45.97 38.61 9.23
C VAL A 787 44.81 39.07 8.31
N ALA A 788 44.29 38.18 7.45
CA ALA A 788 43.40 38.55 6.36
C ALA A 788 42.00 38.91 6.86
N CYS A 789 41.57 38.33 7.99
CA CYS A 789 40.26 38.58 8.59
C CYS A 789 40.24 39.85 9.45
N GLY A 790 41.41 40.33 9.89
CA GLY A 790 41.56 41.64 10.53
C GLY A 790 41.10 41.67 11.99
N PHE A 791 41.21 40.55 12.70
CA PHE A 791 40.81 40.40 14.10
C PHE A 791 41.66 41.28 15.03
N THR A 792 41.07 42.39 15.49
CA THR A 792 41.74 43.41 16.33
C THR A 792 40.92 43.83 17.54
N ALA A 793 39.79 43.16 17.79
CA ALA A 793 38.96 43.36 18.96
C ALA A 793 39.64 42.79 20.23
N VAL A 794 38.97 42.95 21.37
CA VAL A 794 39.50 42.47 22.65
C VAL A 794 39.68 40.96 22.63
N GLY A 795 40.86 40.49 23.00
CA GLY A 795 41.18 39.06 23.10
C GLY A 795 41.53 38.39 21.77
N ASP A 796 41.45 39.10 20.65
CA ASP A 796 41.79 38.54 19.34
C ASP A 796 43.29 38.19 19.22
N LEU A 797 43.58 37.10 18.53
CA LEU A 797 44.91 36.59 18.23
C LEU A 797 45.13 36.52 16.71
N GLN A 798 46.22 37.13 16.23
CA GLN A 798 46.60 37.12 14.81
C GLN A 798 47.95 36.46 14.59
N SER A 799 48.18 35.97 13.37
CA SER A 799 49.44 35.34 12.95
C SER A 799 49.84 34.14 13.80
N ILE A 800 48.85 33.40 14.29
CA ILE A 800 49.09 32.18 15.08
C ILE A 800 49.28 31.00 14.13
N THR A 801 50.54 30.68 13.82
CA THR A 801 50.89 29.62 12.87
C THR A 801 51.03 28.23 13.51
N ASP A 802 50.86 28.12 14.83
CA ASP A 802 50.86 26.84 15.54
C ASP A 802 49.76 25.93 14.95
N PRO A 803 50.09 24.70 14.52
CA PRO A 803 49.10 23.83 13.92
C PRO A 803 48.13 23.31 14.98
N VAL A 804 46.86 23.29 14.64
CA VAL A 804 45.85 22.44 15.30
C VAL A 804 45.93 21.02 14.77
N ASP A 805 45.45 20.05 15.55
CA ASP A 805 45.43 18.66 15.10
C ASP A 805 44.46 18.46 13.91
N SER A 806 44.67 17.40 13.12
CA SER A 806 43.78 17.04 12.02
C SER A 806 42.37 16.74 12.53
N ILE A 807 41.36 16.98 11.69
CA ILE A 807 39.98 16.67 12.06
C ILE A 807 39.81 15.20 12.41
N ALA A 808 39.20 14.92 13.56
CA ALA A 808 38.94 13.57 14.06
C ALA A 808 37.75 13.55 15.03
N ILE A 809 37.23 12.36 15.32
CA ILE A 809 36.24 12.15 16.37
C ILE A 809 36.96 12.20 17.72
N ASN A 810 37.09 13.40 18.29
CA ASN A 810 37.80 13.63 19.56
C ASN A 810 36.93 13.39 20.81
N GLY A 811 36.03 12.39 20.75
CA GLY A 811 35.14 11.99 21.85
C GLY A 811 33.72 12.57 21.82
N GLY A 812 33.35 13.35 20.80
CA GLY A 812 32.00 13.86 20.57
C GLY A 812 31.26 13.14 19.43
N PRO A 813 30.02 13.56 19.08
CA PRO A 813 29.23 12.96 18.00
C PRO A 813 29.78 13.27 16.61
N THR A 814 30.48 14.41 16.46
CA THR A 814 30.99 14.91 15.18
C THR A 814 32.49 15.26 15.26
N GLY A 815 33.11 15.52 14.11
CA GLY A 815 34.56 15.74 14.00
C GLY A 815 34.98 17.15 14.41
N THR A 816 36.00 17.25 15.26
CA THR A 816 36.60 18.51 15.72
C THR A 816 38.12 18.54 15.47
N HIS A 817 38.72 19.72 15.61
CA HIS A 817 40.17 19.89 15.66
C HIS A 817 40.63 20.04 17.11
N ALA A 818 41.41 19.09 17.62
CA ALA A 818 41.97 19.19 18.95
C ALA A 818 43.08 20.26 19.01
N LEU A 819 43.21 20.90 20.17
CA LEU A 819 44.25 21.88 20.46
C LEU A 819 45.46 21.17 21.10
N PRO A 820 46.64 21.17 20.47
CA PRO A 820 47.84 20.61 21.09
C PRO A 820 48.22 21.35 22.38
N VAL A 821 48.87 20.65 23.31
CA VAL A 821 49.30 21.22 24.59
C VAL A 821 50.15 22.48 24.38
N GLY A 822 49.71 23.60 24.98
CA GLY A 822 50.38 24.89 24.88
C GLY A 822 49.98 25.73 23.66
N HIS A 823 48.99 25.29 22.89
CA HIS A 823 48.45 26.07 21.78
C HIS A 823 47.87 27.42 22.28
N PRO A 824 48.08 28.54 21.56
CA PRO A 824 47.64 29.87 22.01
C PRO A 824 46.13 30.06 22.17
N ALA A 825 45.31 29.16 21.61
CA ALA A 825 43.86 29.17 21.76
C ALA A 825 43.36 28.67 23.14
N ILE A 826 44.22 27.99 23.90
CA ILE A 826 43.84 27.38 25.19
C ILE A 826 43.69 28.47 26.26
N ASP A 827 42.57 28.45 26.99
CA ASP A 827 42.15 29.42 28.00
C ASP A 827 42.20 30.88 27.49
N ALA A 828 42.04 31.09 26.18
CA ALA A 828 42.17 32.40 25.52
C ALA A 828 40.83 33.01 25.09
N GLY A 829 39.73 32.29 25.29
CA GLY A 829 38.38 32.74 24.97
C GLY A 829 37.83 33.79 25.92
N ASN A 830 36.57 34.17 25.70
CA ASN A 830 35.93 35.22 26.49
C ASN A 830 35.86 34.84 28.00
N PRO A 831 36.51 35.59 28.90
CA PRO A 831 36.50 35.30 30.33
C PRO A 831 35.13 35.46 31.00
N ALA A 832 34.16 36.10 30.32
CA ALA A 832 32.77 36.19 30.77
C ALA A 832 31.95 34.92 30.41
N GLY A 833 32.55 33.99 29.66
CA GLY A 833 31.91 32.81 29.11
C GLY A 833 31.83 32.87 27.58
N CYS A 834 31.84 31.70 26.95
CA CYS A 834 31.65 31.53 25.51
C CYS A 834 30.20 31.88 25.11
N GLU A 835 29.90 33.17 25.01
CA GLU A 835 28.60 33.68 24.60
C GLU A 835 28.22 33.25 23.18
N ALA A 836 26.93 32.98 22.95
CA ALA A 836 26.38 32.71 21.63
C ALA A 836 25.12 33.54 21.37
N ASP A 837 25.01 33.93 20.10
CA ASP A 837 23.80 34.43 19.46
C ASP A 837 23.19 33.24 18.70
N LEU A 838 22.21 32.57 19.31
CA LEU A 838 21.68 31.28 18.86
C LEU A 838 20.82 31.42 17.62
N ASP A 839 20.20 32.58 17.42
CA ASP A 839 19.27 32.83 16.33
C ASP A 839 19.72 33.91 15.34
N GLY A 840 20.84 34.59 15.59
CA GLY A 840 21.41 35.58 14.68
C GLY A 840 20.63 36.89 14.65
N ASP A 841 19.95 37.30 15.73
CA ASP A 841 19.30 38.61 15.80
C ASP A 841 20.22 39.73 16.32
N GLY A 842 21.47 39.39 16.63
CA GLY A 842 22.48 40.29 17.20
C GLY A 842 22.44 40.39 18.72
N ILE A 843 21.56 39.63 19.40
CA ILE A 843 21.42 39.59 20.84
C ILE A 843 22.03 38.29 21.36
N VAL A 844 22.94 38.42 22.33
CA VAL A 844 23.45 37.25 23.05
C VAL A 844 22.35 36.70 23.96
N GLU A 845 21.92 35.48 23.72
CA GLU A 845 20.89 34.82 24.53
C GLU A 845 21.49 33.90 25.59
N THR A 846 22.67 33.31 25.34
CA THR A 846 23.24 32.33 26.27
C THR A 846 24.77 32.30 26.29
N VAL A 847 25.30 31.66 27.34
CA VAL A 847 26.68 31.18 27.42
C VAL A 847 26.69 29.69 27.09
N LEU A 848 27.49 29.28 26.12
CA LEU A 848 27.73 27.88 25.77
C LEU A 848 28.48 27.21 26.93
N ALA A 849 27.79 26.33 27.66
CA ALA A 849 28.35 25.61 28.81
C ALA A 849 29.25 24.44 28.40
N GLU A 850 29.08 23.94 27.19
CA GLU A 850 29.78 22.80 26.62
C GLU A 850 30.40 23.18 25.27
N ASP A 851 31.39 22.41 24.83
CA ASP A 851 31.94 22.49 23.48
C ASP A 851 31.18 21.58 22.50
N GLN A 852 31.65 21.47 21.25
CA GLN A 852 31.01 20.65 20.21
C GLN A 852 30.84 19.17 20.61
N ARG A 853 31.63 18.67 21.56
CA ARG A 853 31.63 17.27 21.96
C ARG A 853 30.71 17.00 23.15
N HIS A 854 29.97 18.01 23.61
CA HIS A 854 29.25 18.01 24.88
C HIS A 854 30.17 17.83 26.09
N LEU A 855 31.43 18.30 25.98
CA LEU A 855 32.32 18.38 27.14
C LEU A 855 32.25 19.76 27.78
N PRO A 856 32.27 19.86 29.12
CA PRO A 856 32.19 21.15 29.80
C PRO A 856 33.31 22.09 29.39
N ARG A 857 32.97 23.36 29.17
CA ARG A 857 33.96 24.43 28.99
C ARG A 857 34.61 24.81 30.32
N GLY A 858 35.88 25.18 30.26
CA GLY A 858 36.68 25.65 31.39
C GLY A 858 36.16 26.97 31.97
N ALA A 859 36.75 27.40 33.07
CA ALA A 859 36.39 28.67 33.71
C ALA A 859 36.72 29.89 32.82
N ILE A 860 37.74 29.75 31.97
CA ILE A 860 37.95 30.55 30.77
C ILE A 860 37.88 29.54 29.64
N CYS A 861 37.01 29.75 28.67
CA CYS A 861 36.87 28.78 27.59
C CYS A 861 38.00 28.92 26.57
N ASP A 862 38.23 27.87 25.80
CA ASP A 862 39.12 27.90 24.65
C ASP A 862 38.46 28.62 23.46
N ILE A 863 39.29 29.20 22.58
CA ILE A 863 38.83 29.74 21.30
C ILE A 863 38.50 28.57 20.36
N GLY A 864 37.33 28.59 19.73
CA GLY A 864 36.89 27.59 18.76
C GLY A 864 35.90 26.55 19.32
N SER A 865 35.67 25.50 18.53
CA SER A 865 34.65 24.47 18.81
C SER A 865 35.10 23.38 19.77
N TYR A 866 36.36 23.40 20.19
CA TYR A 866 37.00 22.39 21.02
C TYR A 866 37.52 23.00 22.33
N GLU A 867 37.27 22.33 23.44
CA GLU A 867 37.82 22.67 24.76
C GLU A 867 38.91 21.67 25.23
N SER A 868 40.13 22.13 25.47
CA SER A 868 41.18 21.36 26.12
C SER A 868 40.79 21.00 27.56
N GLN A 869 40.97 19.72 27.93
CA GLN A 869 40.61 19.18 29.25
C GLN A 869 41.84 18.90 30.12
#